data_AF-R9K0P8-F1
#
_entry.id   AF-R9K0P8-F1
#
_cell.length_a   1.000
_cell.length_b   1.000
_cell.length_c   1.000
_cell.angle_alpha   90.00
_cell.angle_beta   90.00
_cell.angle_gamma   90.00
#
_symmetry.space_group_name_H-M   'P 1'
#
loop_
_entity.id
_entity.type
_entity.pdbx_description
1 polymer ?
#
loop_
_entity_poly.entity_id
_entity_poly.type
_entity_poly.pdbx_seq_one_letter_code
_entity_poly.pdbx_strand_id
1 'polypeptide(L)'
;MMEKYLNKELQPKERALDLLSKMSLDEKMAQVTGVFAVKGREDAMKRFLQHGIGQVSTLEFRQCGSLEEAAQWQRDLQDIVMENSEHHIPAVFHMEGLCGAFIQDMTAFPSGVNRGSTFDPGLERKIGEIVSRQEASCGITQILAPVLDISRDSRMGRQSEPYGEDPTLAAAMGTAFTKGIQETATAGLHPESVAKHFLGFHNSQGGIHGANVDAGERLLSEIYGKPFQAAIRNADLRGVMPCYCSIGGLPIHASKHYLTDWLRTEMGFEGVVVSDYSAVENVYQVQHVGESKGEAGLRCMKAGMDVELPMPSCYNEEMQARFTDGEEDIAVLNRAVLRILEAKFRMGLFENPYALAGEELKKTVRHDGDAEVSKQAAQESLILLKNNGILPLTGKERTIAVIGPHAGNARYYFGGYTHLSMVEAIHAAANSMAGVGAGGNTADICMERISGTNVQVDETEEFNDILRKLHPGCRSLVEVLKAELPGAEILYAAGYPKAGADTSGFEEALTMVREADVVILTLGGKNGSGSVATMAEGVDGTDINLPPCQDAFIQEAKKYGKPLIGVHFDGRPITSDVADELLDAIIEAWTPAVFGAEAVTNVLTGAYNPSGKLPLSVARSAGQIPVYYNHPNGSAWHQGASIGFQDYVDMPHEPRYYFGHGLSYTTFLYQDLTLEKKKVNPAETLKISLNVKNTGEVSGTEVVQLYLRDEQASMTRPVKELQGFVRVELAPGEEKQVVFTVSPSQMAFLDEDMRWKIEKGEMKVQVGSSSEDIRLEDAFYINEDLWIEGRERRYYADAAVCSRN
;
A
#
# COMPACT_ATOMS: atom_id res chain seq x y z
N MET A 1 3.82 -26.63 41.25
CA MET A 1 2.71 -25.72 40.89
C MET A 1 2.83 -25.48 39.40
N MET A 2 1.73 -25.35 38.66
CA MET A 2 1.80 -24.99 37.24
C MET A 2 2.47 -23.61 37.12
N GLU A 3 3.44 -23.46 36.22
CA GLU A 3 4.12 -22.17 35.97
C GLU A 3 3.08 -21.12 35.56
N LYS A 4 3.18 -19.88 36.09
CA LYS A 4 2.13 -18.87 35.83
C LYS A 4 2.06 -18.49 34.36
N TYR A 5 3.19 -18.41 33.66
CA TYR A 5 3.20 -18.12 32.22
C TYR A 5 2.50 -19.19 31.36
N LEU A 6 2.27 -20.39 31.88
CA LEU A 6 1.49 -21.45 31.21
C LEU A 6 -0.01 -21.40 31.56
N ASN A 7 -0.43 -20.49 32.44
CA ASN A 7 -1.84 -20.33 32.77
C ASN A 7 -2.51 -19.36 31.79
N LYS A 8 -3.24 -19.92 30.82
CA LYS A 8 -3.98 -19.16 29.79
C LYS A 8 -5.11 -18.27 30.33
N GLU A 9 -5.50 -18.42 31.59
CA GLU A 9 -6.51 -17.55 32.23
C GLU A 9 -5.93 -16.21 32.71
N LEU A 10 -4.59 -16.05 32.72
CA LEU A 10 -3.92 -14.80 33.07
C LEU A 10 -3.76 -13.89 31.84
N GLN A 11 -3.67 -12.58 32.09
CA GLN A 11 -3.47 -11.62 31.01
C GLN A 11 -2.09 -11.82 30.33
N PRO A 12 -1.96 -11.55 29.01
CA PRO A 12 -0.69 -11.69 28.28
C PRO A 12 0.50 -11.05 29.00
N LYS A 13 0.32 -9.84 29.54
CA LYS A 13 1.35 -9.11 30.29
C LYS A 13 1.78 -9.79 31.59
N GLU A 14 0.84 -10.41 32.32
CA GLU A 14 1.14 -11.13 33.55
C GLU A 14 1.97 -12.39 33.26
N ARG A 15 1.61 -13.11 32.18
CA ARG A 15 2.35 -14.28 31.69
C ARG A 15 3.75 -13.88 31.21
N ALA A 16 3.86 -12.78 30.46
CA ALA A 16 5.12 -12.24 29.97
C ALA A 16 6.08 -11.82 31.09
N LEU A 17 5.58 -11.14 32.13
CA LEU A 17 6.38 -10.76 33.29
C LEU A 17 6.91 -11.98 34.07
N ASP A 18 6.07 -13.01 34.24
CA ASP A 18 6.47 -14.24 34.91
C ASP A 18 7.57 -14.99 34.12
N LEU A 19 7.41 -15.13 32.81
CA LEU A 19 8.40 -15.77 31.94
C LEU A 19 9.70 -14.96 31.89
N LEU A 20 9.63 -13.64 31.69
CA LEU A 20 10.80 -12.75 31.63
C LEU A 20 11.70 -12.86 32.86
N SER A 21 11.10 -13.09 34.03
CA SER A 21 11.84 -13.23 35.30
C SER A 21 12.67 -14.52 35.41
N LYS A 22 12.41 -15.50 34.53
CA LYS A 22 13.02 -16.83 34.54
C LYS A 22 14.03 -17.05 33.41
N MET A 23 13.93 -16.27 32.34
CA MET A 23 14.81 -16.38 31.17
C MET A 23 16.27 -16.02 31.49
N SER A 24 17.19 -16.78 30.89
CA SER A 24 18.61 -16.45 30.84
C SER A 24 18.89 -15.20 29.98
N LEU A 25 20.10 -14.63 30.07
CA LEU A 25 20.48 -13.52 29.21
C LEU A 25 20.50 -13.94 27.73
N ASP A 26 21.00 -15.14 27.44
CA ASP A 26 21.07 -15.68 26.08
C ASP A 26 19.67 -15.85 25.47
N GLU A 27 18.72 -16.41 26.23
CA GLU A 27 17.34 -16.57 25.78
C GLU A 27 16.65 -15.21 25.57
N LYS A 28 16.95 -14.20 26.42
CA LYS A 28 16.47 -12.81 26.22
C LYS A 28 17.03 -12.18 24.95
N MET A 29 18.32 -12.36 24.67
CA MET A 29 18.95 -11.86 23.44
C MET A 29 18.38 -12.56 22.20
N ALA A 30 18.08 -13.86 22.27
CA ALA A 30 17.43 -14.57 21.18
C ALA A 30 16.06 -13.97 20.83
N GLN A 31 15.27 -13.54 21.82
CA GLN A 31 13.94 -12.98 21.59
C GLN A 31 13.93 -11.66 20.80
N VAL A 32 14.99 -10.84 20.88
CA VAL A 32 15.05 -9.53 20.20
C VAL A 32 15.57 -9.60 18.76
N THR A 33 15.76 -10.80 18.22
CA THR A 33 16.29 -11.00 16.86
C THR A 33 15.37 -11.87 16.01
N GLY A 34 15.42 -11.64 14.70
CA GLY A 34 14.82 -12.52 13.70
C GLY A 34 15.85 -13.45 13.04
N VAL A 35 15.36 -14.41 12.25
CA VAL A 35 16.19 -15.18 11.31
C VAL A 35 15.52 -15.25 9.93
N PHE A 36 16.30 -15.03 8.87
CA PHE A 36 15.91 -15.37 7.50
C PHE A 36 16.28 -16.82 7.24
N ALA A 37 15.28 -17.68 7.23
CA ALA A 37 15.49 -19.09 7.08
C ALA A 37 15.45 -19.52 5.61
N VAL A 38 16.59 -19.97 5.09
CA VAL A 38 16.70 -20.46 3.70
C VAL A 38 16.50 -21.97 3.70
N LYS A 39 15.57 -22.45 2.86
CA LYS A 39 15.19 -23.85 2.75
C LYS A 39 16.37 -24.67 2.19
N GLY A 40 16.62 -25.84 2.77
CA GLY A 40 17.76 -26.70 2.42
C GLY A 40 19.11 -26.20 2.93
N ARG A 41 19.12 -25.13 3.74
CA ARG A 41 20.32 -24.51 4.34
C ARG A 41 20.18 -24.41 5.86
N GLU A 42 19.43 -25.31 6.48
CA GLU A 42 19.06 -25.28 7.89
C GLU A 42 20.28 -25.31 8.82
N ASP A 43 21.34 -26.03 8.43
CA ASP A 43 22.60 -26.06 9.17
C ASP A 43 23.24 -24.67 9.32
N ALA A 44 23.09 -23.79 8.32
CA ALA A 44 23.64 -22.44 8.37
C ALA A 44 22.94 -21.55 9.40
N MET A 45 21.75 -21.95 9.86
CA MET A 45 20.95 -21.21 10.82
C MET A 45 21.13 -21.68 12.26
N LYS A 46 21.59 -22.91 12.48
CA LYS A 46 21.68 -23.53 13.82
C LYS A 46 22.38 -22.64 14.85
N ARG A 47 23.40 -21.87 14.43
CA ARG A 47 24.11 -20.93 15.30
C ARG A 47 23.24 -19.81 15.87
N PHE A 48 22.19 -19.40 15.15
CA PHE A 48 21.28 -18.33 15.56
C PHE A 48 20.10 -18.85 16.39
N LEU A 49 19.87 -20.16 16.38
CA LEU A 49 18.72 -20.79 17.03
C LEU A 49 19.07 -21.47 18.35
N GLN A 50 20.30 -21.31 18.85
CA GLN A 50 20.83 -22.06 20.01
C GLN A 50 20.04 -21.86 21.31
N HIS A 51 19.31 -20.74 21.42
CA HIS A 51 18.51 -20.36 22.58
C HIS A 51 17.05 -20.04 22.16
N GLY A 52 16.59 -20.65 21.06
CA GLY A 52 15.38 -20.25 20.36
C GLY A 52 15.60 -18.99 19.49
N ILE A 53 14.50 -18.28 19.16
CA ILE A 53 14.53 -17.02 18.41
C ILE A 53 13.27 -16.20 18.68
N GLY A 54 13.36 -14.89 18.47
CA GLY A 54 12.21 -13.98 18.50
C GLY A 54 11.27 -14.23 17.35
N GLN A 55 11.81 -14.07 16.13
CA GLN A 55 11.05 -14.10 14.89
C GLN A 55 11.70 -14.94 13.78
N VAL A 56 10.88 -15.43 12.86
CA VAL A 56 11.30 -16.15 11.65
C VAL A 56 10.64 -15.52 10.43
N SER A 57 11.46 -15.07 9.48
CA SER A 57 10.98 -14.61 8.18
C SER A 57 10.49 -15.80 7.36
N THR A 58 9.27 -15.71 6.85
CA THR A 58 8.69 -16.73 5.96
C THR A 58 8.79 -16.39 4.48
N LEU A 59 9.46 -15.29 4.09
CA LEU A 59 9.67 -14.93 2.67
C LEU A 59 10.19 -16.08 1.80
N GLU A 60 10.84 -17.08 2.41
CA GLU A 60 11.30 -18.30 1.76
C GLU A 60 10.17 -19.22 1.23
N PHE A 61 8.92 -19.01 1.64
CA PHE A 61 7.74 -19.72 1.10
C PHE A 61 7.61 -19.57 -0.42
N ARG A 62 8.23 -18.56 -1.02
CA ARG A 62 8.42 -18.41 -2.47
C ARG A 62 9.15 -19.56 -3.16
N GLN A 63 9.91 -20.34 -2.41
CA GLN A 63 10.63 -21.53 -2.88
C GLN A 63 9.89 -22.83 -2.52
N CYS A 64 8.78 -22.77 -1.80
CA CYS A 64 7.91 -23.92 -1.57
C CYS A 64 7.02 -24.16 -2.81
N GLY A 65 6.95 -25.42 -3.26
CA GLY A 65 6.17 -25.83 -4.43
C GLY A 65 4.73 -26.22 -4.13
N SER A 66 4.31 -26.16 -2.87
CA SER A 66 2.93 -26.39 -2.44
C SER A 66 2.64 -25.72 -1.09
N LEU A 67 1.35 -25.53 -0.81
CA LEU A 67 0.84 -25.04 0.47
C LEU A 67 1.22 -25.97 1.63
N GLU A 68 1.11 -27.29 1.45
CA GLU A 68 1.45 -28.27 2.47
C GLU A 68 2.93 -28.27 2.80
N GLU A 69 3.79 -28.04 1.81
CA GLU A 69 5.23 -27.91 2.03
C GLU A 69 5.57 -26.66 2.83
N ALA A 70 4.92 -25.52 2.55
CA ALA A 70 5.11 -24.29 3.34
C ALA A 70 4.67 -24.49 4.80
N ALA A 71 3.50 -25.09 5.02
CA ALA A 71 2.99 -25.38 6.35
C ALA A 71 3.89 -26.39 7.10
N GLN A 72 4.37 -27.44 6.44
CA GLN A 72 5.29 -28.40 7.05
C GLN A 72 6.62 -27.74 7.43
N TRP A 73 7.17 -26.89 6.55
CA TRP A 73 8.39 -26.15 6.84
C TRP A 73 8.25 -25.26 8.08
N GLN A 74 7.11 -24.59 8.25
CA GLN A 74 6.86 -23.80 9.47
C GLN A 74 6.87 -24.68 10.71
N ARG A 75 6.21 -25.85 10.66
CA ARG A 75 6.12 -26.77 11.79
C ARG A 75 7.49 -27.30 12.20
N ASP A 76 8.27 -27.75 11.23
CA ASP A 76 9.61 -28.29 11.44
C ASP A 76 10.53 -27.21 12.07
N LEU A 77 10.47 -25.98 11.57
CA LEU A 77 11.29 -24.90 12.09
C LEU A 77 10.83 -24.44 13.49
N GLN A 78 9.51 -24.44 13.76
CA GLN A 78 8.98 -24.13 15.08
C GLN A 78 9.40 -25.17 16.12
N ASP A 79 9.40 -26.47 15.76
CA ASP A 79 9.93 -27.52 16.63
C ASP A 79 11.40 -27.25 16.99
N ILE A 80 12.25 -26.96 16.00
CA ILE A 80 13.67 -26.64 16.23
C ILE A 80 13.84 -25.42 17.15
N VAL A 81 13.05 -24.37 16.94
CA VAL A 81 13.10 -23.15 17.77
C VAL A 81 12.74 -23.47 19.22
N MET A 82 11.61 -24.16 19.42
CA MET A 82 11.12 -24.46 20.76
C MET A 82 12.00 -25.46 21.49
N GLU A 83 12.55 -26.48 20.81
CA GLU A 83 13.46 -27.46 21.41
C GLU A 83 14.76 -26.81 21.92
N ASN A 84 15.23 -25.75 21.26
CA ASN A 84 16.45 -25.04 21.66
C ASN A 84 16.21 -23.90 22.66
N SER A 85 14.96 -23.51 22.92
CA SER A 85 14.64 -22.53 23.98
C SER A 85 14.52 -23.23 25.32
N GLU A 86 15.20 -22.70 26.35
CA GLU A 86 15.16 -23.23 27.73
C GLU A 86 13.72 -23.34 28.27
N HIS A 87 12.86 -22.40 27.89
CA HIS A 87 11.44 -22.35 28.28
C HIS A 87 10.48 -22.78 27.17
N HIS A 88 10.97 -23.37 26.08
CA HIS A 88 10.19 -23.77 24.90
C HIS A 88 9.35 -22.63 24.30
N ILE A 89 9.95 -21.45 24.17
CA ILE A 89 9.27 -20.25 23.67
C ILE A 89 9.08 -20.35 22.14
N PRO A 90 7.84 -20.29 21.62
CA PRO A 90 7.58 -20.34 20.18
C PRO A 90 8.09 -19.07 19.48
N ALA A 91 8.57 -19.18 18.25
CA ALA A 91 8.83 -18.02 17.40
C ALA A 91 7.54 -17.40 16.86
N VAL A 92 7.58 -16.08 16.63
CA VAL A 92 6.64 -15.41 15.71
C VAL A 92 7.13 -15.67 14.28
N PHE A 93 6.27 -16.18 13.42
CA PHE A 93 6.55 -16.22 11.98
C PHE A 93 5.92 -14.99 11.34
N HIS A 94 6.70 -14.27 10.53
CA HIS A 94 6.25 -13.05 9.88
C HIS A 94 6.30 -13.14 8.35
N MET A 95 5.36 -12.46 7.69
CA MET A 95 5.23 -12.44 6.24
C MET A 95 4.71 -11.09 5.72
N GLU A 96 4.99 -10.81 4.45
CA GLU A 96 4.35 -9.73 3.69
C GLU A 96 2.90 -10.05 3.35
N GLY A 97 1.98 -9.11 3.64
CA GLY A 97 0.54 -9.26 3.37
C GLY A 97 -0.06 -8.16 2.50
N LEU A 98 0.77 -7.38 1.80
CA LEU A 98 0.33 -6.16 1.08
C LEU A 98 -0.65 -6.46 -0.06
N CYS A 99 -0.31 -7.42 -0.92
CA CYS A 99 -1.06 -7.76 -2.14
C CYS A 99 -1.67 -9.17 -2.05
N GLY A 100 -2.03 -9.60 -0.83
CA GLY A 100 -2.40 -10.97 -0.52
C GLY A 100 -1.29 -11.74 0.19
N ALA A 101 -1.64 -12.91 0.73
CA ALA A 101 -0.68 -13.78 1.40
C ALA A 101 0.37 -14.27 0.40
N PHE A 102 1.65 -14.15 0.76
CA PHE A 102 2.76 -14.50 -0.10
C PHE A 102 3.04 -16.03 -0.15
N ILE A 103 2.02 -16.83 -0.49
CA ILE A 103 2.09 -18.30 -0.47
C ILE A 103 1.39 -18.85 -1.72
N GLN A 104 1.89 -19.97 -2.25
CA GLN A 104 1.26 -20.65 -3.38
C GLN A 104 -0.21 -21.00 -3.05
N ASP A 105 -1.08 -20.94 -4.07
CA ASP A 105 -2.53 -21.16 -4.00
C ASP A 105 -3.34 -20.08 -3.24
N MET A 106 -2.70 -19.03 -2.73
CA MET A 106 -3.38 -17.93 -2.04
C MET A 106 -3.98 -16.90 -2.98
N THR A 107 -4.93 -16.13 -2.46
CA THR A 107 -5.59 -15.07 -3.21
C THR A 107 -4.68 -13.86 -3.35
N ALA A 108 -4.35 -13.50 -4.59
CA ALA A 108 -3.66 -12.24 -4.89
C ALA A 108 -4.68 -11.10 -5.04
N PHE A 109 -4.34 -9.94 -4.52
CA PHE A 109 -5.15 -8.72 -4.59
C PHE A 109 -4.42 -7.62 -5.38
N PRO A 110 -5.17 -6.66 -5.94
CA PRO A 110 -4.59 -5.47 -6.54
C PRO A 110 -3.70 -4.68 -5.56
N SER A 111 -2.77 -3.90 -6.09
CA SER A 111 -1.82 -3.12 -5.27
C SER A 111 -2.49 -2.09 -4.35
N GLY A 112 -1.74 -1.50 -3.41
CA GLY A 112 -2.27 -0.49 -2.48
C GLY A 112 -2.91 0.71 -3.18
N VAL A 113 -2.32 1.20 -4.28
CA VAL A 113 -2.87 2.32 -5.06
C VAL A 113 -4.17 1.94 -5.78
N ASN A 114 -4.29 0.70 -6.30
CA ASN A 114 -5.57 0.18 -6.79
C ASN A 114 -6.63 0.22 -5.69
N ARG A 115 -6.31 -0.34 -4.53
CA ARG A 115 -7.26 -0.46 -3.41
C ARG A 115 -7.65 0.93 -2.90
N GLY A 116 -6.71 1.87 -2.82
CA GLY A 116 -6.98 3.28 -2.56
C GLY A 116 -7.96 3.91 -3.56
N SER A 117 -7.86 3.54 -4.84
CA SER A 117 -8.75 4.00 -5.90
C SER A 117 -10.21 3.55 -5.75
N THR A 118 -10.45 2.51 -4.93
CA THR A 118 -11.82 2.06 -4.63
C THR A 118 -12.55 3.05 -3.71
N PHE A 119 -11.85 3.71 -2.77
CA PHE A 119 -12.46 4.44 -1.66
C PHE A 119 -13.45 3.56 -0.86
N ASP A 120 -13.13 2.27 -0.68
CA ASP A 120 -13.95 1.31 0.07
C ASP A 120 -13.20 0.69 1.26
N PRO A 121 -13.34 1.26 2.47
CA PRO A 121 -12.78 0.68 3.69
C PRO A 121 -13.45 -0.65 4.06
N GLY A 122 -14.69 -0.88 3.64
CA GLY A 122 -15.39 -2.15 3.88
C GLY A 122 -14.79 -3.30 3.09
N LEU A 123 -14.49 -3.05 1.81
CA LEU A 123 -13.74 -4.00 0.97
C LEU A 123 -12.33 -4.23 1.51
N GLU A 124 -11.65 -3.16 1.92
CA GLU A 124 -10.30 -3.25 2.48
C GLU A 124 -10.23 -4.07 3.77
N ARG A 125 -11.25 -3.97 4.63
CA ARG A 125 -11.39 -4.84 5.81
C ARG A 125 -11.50 -6.31 5.40
N LYS A 126 -12.35 -6.65 4.42
CA LYS A 126 -12.51 -8.04 3.95
C LYS A 126 -11.20 -8.60 3.40
N ILE A 127 -10.42 -7.79 2.69
CA ILE A 127 -9.08 -8.18 2.21
C ILE A 127 -8.18 -8.51 3.40
N GLY A 128 -8.16 -7.66 4.44
CA GLY A 128 -7.43 -7.94 5.68
C GLY A 128 -7.88 -9.24 6.37
N GLU A 129 -9.18 -9.52 6.41
CA GLU A 129 -9.74 -10.77 6.98
C GLU A 129 -9.26 -12.01 6.20
N ILE A 130 -9.23 -11.94 4.87
CA ILE A 130 -8.74 -13.02 4.01
C ILE A 130 -7.23 -13.24 4.21
N VAL A 131 -6.44 -12.18 4.18
CA VAL A 131 -4.98 -12.25 4.39
C VAL A 131 -4.67 -12.86 5.76
N SER A 132 -5.35 -12.39 6.83
CA SER A 132 -5.18 -12.93 8.19
C SER A 132 -5.45 -14.43 8.25
N ARG A 133 -6.57 -14.88 7.69
CA ARG A 133 -6.94 -16.30 7.68
C ARG A 133 -5.94 -17.15 6.90
N GLN A 134 -5.57 -16.70 5.71
CA GLN A 134 -4.67 -17.43 4.82
C GLN A 134 -3.26 -17.54 5.42
N GLU A 135 -2.70 -16.47 5.97
CA GLU A 135 -1.38 -16.49 6.60
C GLU A 135 -1.36 -17.27 7.92
N ALA A 136 -2.36 -17.07 8.79
CA ALA A 136 -2.47 -17.80 10.05
C ALA A 136 -2.62 -19.30 9.85
N SER A 137 -3.27 -19.74 8.77
CA SER A 137 -3.35 -21.16 8.42
C SER A 137 -1.97 -21.80 8.20
N CYS A 138 -0.97 -21.00 7.80
CA CYS A 138 0.43 -21.38 7.62
C CYS A 138 1.31 -21.02 8.81
N GLY A 139 0.72 -20.70 9.97
CA GLY A 139 1.45 -20.40 11.22
C GLY A 139 2.03 -18.99 11.32
N ILE A 140 1.72 -18.10 10.37
CA ILE A 140 2.18 -16.71 10.37
C ILE A 140 1.25 -15.89 11.27
N THR A 141 1.83 -15.14 12.20
CA THR A 141 1.09 -14.34 13.19
C THR A 141 1.51 -12.88 13.22
N GLN A 142 2.48 -12.48 12.41
CA GLN A 142 2.85 -11.09 12.24
C GLN A 142 2.87 -10.73 10.75
N ILE A 143 1.98 -9.83 10.34
CA ILE A 143 1.72 -9.51 8.94
C ILE A 143 2.27 -8.11 8.65
N LEU A 144 3.24 -8.01 7.74
CA LEU A 144 3.98 -6.80 7.40
C LEU A 144 3.19 -5.84 6.49
N ALA A 145 1.95 -5.53 6.88
CA ALA A 145 1.03 -4.64 6.20
C ALA A 145 0.07 -4.03 7.24
N PRO A 146 -0.55 -2.86 6.98
CA PRO A 146 -0.57 -2.11 5.71
C PRO A 146 0.61 -1.13 5.53
N VAL A 147 0.80 -0.65 4.29
CA VAL A 147 1.70 0.46 4.00
C VAL A 147 0.94 1.77 4.16
N LEU A 148 1.28 2.54 5.19
CA LEU A 148 0.62 3.77 5.62
C LEU A 148 1.35 5.05 5.20
N ASP A 149 2.33 4.91 4.31
CA ASP A 149 3.03 6.04 3.73
C ASP A 149 2.08 6.96 2.93
N ILE A 150 2.46 8.24 2.82
CA ILE A 150 1.75 9.23 1.99
C ILE A 150 2.60 9.55 0.77
N SER A 151 2.13 9.17 -0.41
CA SER A 151 2.92 9.26 -1.64
C SER A 151 2.59 10.50 -2.46
N ARG A 152 3.56 11.41 -2.60
CA ARG A 152 3.44 12.69 -3.33
C ARG A 152 4.53 12.91 -4.38
N ASP A 153 5.33 11.88 -4.65
CA ASP A 153 6.43 11.91 -5.61
C ASP A 153 6.39 10.67 -6.50
N SER A 154 5.96 10.85 -7.75
CA SER A 154 5.86 9.73 -8.68
C SER A 154 7.18 9.17 -9.18
N ARG A 155 8.33 9.73 -8.77
CA ARG A 155 9.64 9.12 -9.02
C ARG A 155 9.92 7.93 -8.11
N MET A 156 9.32 7.92 -6.91
CA MET A 156 9.45 6.87 -5.91
C MET A 156 8.87 5.55 -6.43
N GLY A 157 9.72 4.53 -6.56
CA GLY A 157 9.32 3.25 -7.15
C GLY A 157 8.21 2.53 -6.36
N ARG A 158 8.15 2.74 -5.04
CA ARG A 158 7.17 2.12 -4.12
C ARG A 158 5.79 2.80 -4.10
N GLN A 159 5.51 3.76 -4.98
CA GLN A 159 4.24 4.50 -4.98
C GLN A 159 2.99 3.61 -5.12
N SER A 160 3.12 2.38 -5.63
CA SER A 160 2.02 1.42 -5.73
C SER A 160 1.55 0.82 -4.41
N GLU A 161 2.39 0.89 -3.38
CA GLU A 161 2.19 0.21 -2.11
C GLU A 161 1.25 0.95 -1.14
N PRO A 162 1.35 2.27 -0.95
CA PRO A 162 0.38 3.02 -0.13
C PRO A 162 -0.94 3.26 -0.86
N TYR A 163 -1.91 3.81 -0.12
CA TYR A 163 -3.25 4.12 -0.62
C TYR A 163 -3.37 5.46 -1.37
N GLY A 164 -2.27 6.17 -1.65
CA GLY A 164 -2.28 7.44 -2.40
C GLY A 164 -1.62 8.62 -1.68
N GLU A 165 -2.06 9.84 -2.01
CA GLU A 165 -1.47 11.11 -1.54
C GLU A 165 -2.18 11.74 -0.32
N ASP A 166 -3.36 11.21 0.01
CA ASP A 166 -4.25 11.80 1.01
C ASP A 166 -4.19 11.07 2.37
N PRO A 167 -3.89 11.78 3.46
CA PRO A 167 -3.76 11.15 4.77
C PRO A 167 -5.09 10.74 5.41
N THR A 168 -6.24 11.29 4.98
CA THR A 168 -7.57 10.84 5.45
C THR A 168 -7.97 9.52 4.79
N LEU A 169 -7.76 9.39 3.48
CA LEU A 169 -7.97 8.16 2.74
C LEU A 169 -7.07 7.05 3.28
N ALA A 170 -5.75 7.29 3.40
CA ALA A 170 -4.82 6.31 3.95
C ALA A 170 -5.17 5.91 5.39
N ALA A 171 -5.61 6.87 6.22
CA ALA A 171 -6.09 6.57 7.57
C ALA A 171 -7.31 5.63 7.58
N ALA A 172 -8.30 5.89 6.73
CA ALA A 172 -9.53 5.09 6.67
C ALA A 172 -9.26 3.67 6.13
N MET A 173 -8.54 3.56 5.01
CA MET A 173 -8.19 2.29 4.38
C MET A 173 -7.27 1.45 5.28
N GLY A 174 -6.18 2.05 5.77
CA GLY A 174 -5.22 1.38 6.63
C GLY A 174 -5.83 0.89 7.95
N THR A 175 -6.67 1.71 8.60
CA THR A 175 -7.39 1.29 9.82
C THR A 175 -8.28 0.08 9.53
N ALA A 176 -8.97 0.08 8.38
CA ALA A 176 -9.86 -1.02 8.02
C ALA A 176 -9.10 -2.33 7.75
N PHE A 177 -7.97 -2.26 7.04
CA PHE A 177 -7.09 -3.42 6.83
C PHE A 177 -6.57 -3.97 8.16
N THR A 178 -6.03 -3.10 9.03
CA THR A 178 -5.55 -3.50 10.36
C THR A 178 -6.63 -4.19 11.18
N LYS A 179 -7.88 -3.70 11.15
CA LYS A 179 -9.02 -4.39 11.79
C LYS A 179 -9.27 -5.77 11.20
N GLY A 180 -9.30 -5.88 9.87
CA GLY A 180 -9.49 -7.16 9.19
C GLY A 180 -8.45 -8.18 9.64
N ILE A 181 -7.20 -7.75 9.82
CA ILE A 181 -6.12 -8.60 10.33
C ILE A 181 -6.34 -8.99 11.79
N GLN A 182 -6.40 -8.01 12.69
CA GLN A 182 -6.33 -8.23 14.14
C GLN A 182 -7.63 -8.76 14.76
N GLU A 183 -8.78 -8.56 14.10
CA GLU A 183 -10.08 -9.09 14.56
C GLU A 183 -10.38 -10.49 14.00
N THR A 184 -9.52 -11.02 13.12
CA THR A 184 -9.67 -12.36 12.53
C THR A 184 -8.75 -13.36 13.20
N ALA A 185 -9.33 -14.34 13.90
CA ALA A 185 -8.58 -15.44 14.50
C ALA A 185 -8.73 -16.72 13.66
N THR A 186 -7.65 -17.50 13.55
CA THR A 186 -7.66 -18.78 12.82
C THR A 186 -6.94 -19.83 13.65
N ALA A 187 -7.60 -20.97 13.90
CA ALA A 187 -7.01 -22.08 14.67
C ALA A 187 -6.44 -21.69 16.05
N GLY A 188 -7.04 -20.68 16.70
CA GLY A 188 -6.57 -20.16 18.00
C GLY A 188 -5.36 -19.23 17.91
N LEU A 189 -4.92 -18.88 16.70
CA LEU A 189 -3.95 -17.82 16.43
C LEU A 189 -4.66 -16.49 16.19
N HIS A 190 -4.05 -15.41 16.69
CA HIS A 190 -4.52 -14.03 16.56
C HIS A 190 -3.43 -13.17 15.89
N PRO A 191 -3.40 -13.07 14.55
CA PRO A 191 -2.38 -12.31 13.85
C PRO A 191 -2.38 -10.82 14.20
N GLU A 192 -1.19 -10.22 14.24
CA GLU A 192 -0.99 -8.79 14.44
C GLU A 192 -0.48 -8.12 13.15
N SER A 193 -1.02 -6.93 12.86
CA SER A 193 -0.61 -6.10 11.73
C SER A 193 0.60 -5.25 12.10
N VAL A 194 1.54 -5.11 11.17
CA VAL A 194 2.72 -4.23 11.28
C VAL A 194 2.61 -3.15 10.22
N ALA A 195 2.22 -1.95 10.64
CA ALA A 195 2.11 -0.81 9.72
C ALA A 195 3.50 -0.24 9.38
N LYS A 196 3.70 0.17 8.11
CA LYS A 196 4.99 0.63 7.61
C LYS A 196 4.90 1.74 6.53
N HIS A 197 5.92 2.55 6.29
CA HIS A 197 7.18 2.62 7.02
C HIS A 197 7.22 3.88 7.89
N PHE A 198 7.21 3.72 9.21
CA PHE A 198 7.15 4.83 10.15
C PHE A 198 8.48 5.62 10.21
N LEU A 199 8.56 6.88 9.79
CA LEU A 199 7.55 7.64 9.09
C LEU A 199 8.18 8.53 8.01
N GLY A 200 7.34 9.03 7.10
CA GLY A 200 7.75 10.00 6.09
C GLY A 200 8.58 9.42 4.94
N PHE A 201 8.60 8.10 4.78
CA PHE A 201 9.44 7.40 3.80
C PHE A 201 9.22 7.90 2.37
N HIS A 202 7.97 8.16 1.98
CA HIS A 202 7.62 8.69 0.65
C HIS A 202 7.88 10.20 0.47
N ASN A 203 8.50 10.86 1.45
CA ASN A 203 9.09 12.20 1.31
C ASN A 203 10.62 12.13 1.12
N SER A 204 11.14 10.97 0.69
CA SER A 204 12.55 10.78 0.43
C SER A 204 13.04 11.71 -0.68
N GLN A 205 14.18 12.37 -0.45
CA GLN A 205 14.74 13.32 -1.39
C GLN A 205 14.99 12.70 -2.77
N GLY A 206 14.53 13.41 -3.81
CA GLY A 206 14.65 12.98 -5.20
C GLY A 206 13.74 11.82 -5.60
N GLY A 207 12.82 11.38 -4.72
CA GLY A 207 12.03 10.18 -4.94
C GLY A 207 12.88 8.91 -4.95
N ILE A 208 13.99 8.91 -4.21
CA ILE A 208 14.94 7.78 -4.14
C ILE A 208 14.65 6.96 -2.89
N HIS A 209 14.57 5.64 -3.06
CA HIS A 209 14.35 4.70 -1.97
C HIS A 209 15.34 4.90 -0.81
N GLY A 210 14.80 5.14 0.39
CA GLY A 210 15.57 5.23 1.63
C GLY A 210 16.45 6.46 1.76
N ALA A 211 16.33 7.45 0.85
CA ALA A 211 17.10 8.69 0.94
C ALA A 211 16.70 9.52 2.17
N ASN A 212 17.49 10.55 2.47
CA ASN A 212 17.18 11.49 3.55
C ASN A 212 15.80 12.13 3.33
N VAL A 213 15.08 12.37 4.43
CA VAL A 213 13.78 13.04 4.41
C VAL A 213 13.94 14.44 4.99
N ASP A 214 13.51 15.45 4.22
CA ASP A 214 13.47 16.84 4.65
C ASP A 214 12.01 17.25 4.91
N ALA A 215 11.58 17.06 6.15
CA ALA A 215 10.24 17.41 6.61
C ALA A 215 10.32 17.98 8.03
N GLY A 216 9.67 19.13 8.25
CA GLY A 216 9.48 19.67 9.59
C GLY A 216 8.49 18.85 10.42
N GLU A 217 8.59 18.95 11.75
CA GLU A 217 7.78 18.16 12.68
C GLU A 217 6.27 18.28 12.46
N ARG A 218 5.82 19.48 12.06
CA ARG A 218 4.43 19.76 11.73
C ARG A 218 3.93 18.91 10.56
N LEU A 219 4.67 18.89 9.45
CA LEU A 219 4.33 18.11 8.27
C LEU A 219 4.31 16.62 8.60
N LEU A 220 5.30 16.16 9.36
CA LEU A 220 5.37 14.78 9.82
C LEU A 220 4.17 14.41 10.70
N SER A 221 3.76 15.27 11.63
CA SER A 221 2.66 15.00 12.56
C SER A 221 1.29 15.10 11.91
N GLU A 222 1.05 16.14 11.09
CA GLU A 222 -0.27 16.43 10.51
C GLU A 222 -0.59 15.57 9.28
N ILE A 223 0.43 15.18 8.50
CA ILE A 223 0.27 14.45 7.24
C ILE A 223 0.77 13.02 7.37
N TYR A 224 2.08 12.82 7.56
CA TYR A 224 2.67 11.47 7.48
C TYR A 224 2.34 10.58 8.69
N GLY A 225 2.11 11.17 9.86
CA GLY A 225 1.75 10.47 11.10
C GLY A 225 0.25 10.19 11.21
N LYS A 226 -0.60 10.91 10.48
CA LYS A 226 -2.06 10.81 10.59
C LYS A 226 -2.59 9.38 10.37
N PRO A 227 -2.13 8.61 9.36
CA PRO A 227 -2.59 7.24 9.18
C PRO A 227 -2.17 6.30 10.32
N PHE A 228 -0.95 6.44 10.84
CA PHE A 228 -0.47 5.64 11.98
C PHE A 228 -1.25 5.96 13.25
N GLN A 229 -1.49 7.24 13.53
CA GLN A 229 -2.32 7.68 14.65
C GLN A 229 -3.74 7.08 14.57
N ALA A 230 -4.32 7.07 13.37
CA ALA A 230 -5.63 6.47 13.14
C ALA A 230 -5.64 4.96 13.39
N ALA A 231 -4.67 4.23 12.84
CA ALA A 231 -4.57 2.78 13.04
C ALA A 231 -4.35 2.41 14.51
N ILE A 232 -3.47 3.13 15.23
CA ILE A 232 -3.25 2.94 16.67
C ILE A 232 -4.56 3.17 17.44
N ARG A 233 -5.22 4.31 17.22
CA ARG A 233 -6.42 4.68 17.98
C ARG A 233 -7.63 3.80 17.66
N ASN A 234 -7.90 3.59 16.38
CA ASN A 234 -9.17 3.05 15.92
C ASN A 234 -9.14 1.54 15.67
N ALA A 235 -7.95 0.96 15.47
CA ALA A 235 -7.77 -0.47 15.21
C ALA A 235 -6.82 -1.17 16.19
N ASP A 236 -6.33 -0.45 17.21
CA ASP A 236 -5.43 -1.00 18.23
C ASP A 236 -4.18 -1.63 17.60
N LEU A 237 -3.57 -0.94 16.63
CA LEU A 237 -2.41 -1.42 15.88
C LEU A 237 -1.32 -1.97 16.82
N ARG A 238 -0.88 -3.21 16.58
CA ARG A 238 0.06 -3.93 17.46
C ARG A 238 1.49 -4.05 16.92
N GLY A 239 1.74 -3.65 15.68
CA GLY A 239 3.08 -3.61 15.09
C GLY A 239 3.37 -2.33 14.33
N VAL A 240 4.61 -1.84 14.41
CA VAL A 240 5.12 -0.74 13.56
C VAL A 240 6.51 -1.09 13.05
N MET A 241 6.75 -0.87 11.76
CA MET A 241 8.06 -0.98 11.13
C MET A 241 8.56 0.39 10.70
N PRO A 242 9.70 0.87 11.23
CA PRO A 242 10.23 2.18 10.87
C PRO A 242 10.86 2.23 9.47
N CYS A 243 11.00 3.43 8.89
CA CYS A 243 11.61 3.60 7.57
C CYS A 243 13.13 3.68 7.60
N TYR A 244 13.76 3.43 6.44
CA TYR A 244 15.23 3.49 6.27
C TYR A 244 15.83 4.89 6.43
N CYS A 245 15.01 5.94 6.37
CA CYS A 245 15.46 7.32 6.23
C CYS A 245 16.13 7.88 7.50
N SER A 246 16.83 9.00 7.30
CA SER A 246 17.17 9.96 8.35
C SER A 246 16.27 11.19 8.23
N ILE A 247 15.85 11.76 9.37
CA ILE A 247 15.16 13.06 9.44
C ILE A 247 15.92 13.97 10.39
N GLY A 248 16.32 15.15 9.91
CA GLY A 248 17.11 16.09 10.72
C GLY A 248 18.45 15.51 11.21
N GLY A 249 19.04 14.58 10.44
CA GLY A 249 20.27 13.87 10.82
C GLY A 249 20.06 12.71 11.81
N LEU A 250 18.81 12.36 12.14
CA LEU A 250 18.48 11.25 13.03
C LEU A 250 17.96 10.06 12.22
N PRO A 251 18.68 8.93 12.16
CA PRO A 251 18.12 7.66 11.69
C PRO A 251 16.88 7.28 12.49
N ILE A 252 15.76 6.98 11.83
CA ILE A 252 14.51 6.70 12.57
C ILE A 252 14.67 5.48 13.47
N HIS A 253 15.36 4.44 12.98
CA HIS A 253 15.65 3.21 13.71
C HIS A 253 16.45 3.43 15.03
N ALA A 254 17.19 4.54 15.13
CA ALA A 254 18.01 4.89 16.30
C ALA A 254 17.54 6.16 17.04
N SER A 255 16.32 6.64 16.74
CA SER A 255 15.81 7.91 17.26
C SER A 255 14.80 7.70 18.38
N LYS A 256 15.21 8.00 19.63
CA LYS A 256 14.28 8.04 20.78
C LYS A 256 13.13 9.01 20.55
N HIS A 257 13.43 10.15 19.92
CA HIS A 257 12.45 11.18 19.61
C HIS A 257 11.28 10.61 18.79
N TYR A 258 11.56 9.81 17.75
CA TYR A 258 10.49 9.22 16.93
C TYR A 258 9.91 7.95 17.53
N LEU A 259 10.73 7.00 17.99
CA LEU A 259 10.25 5.66 18.39
C LEU A 259 9.69 5.59 19.82
N THR A 260 10.06 6.54 20.69
CA THR A 260 9.57 6.58 22.08
C THR A 260 8.74 7.82 22.33
N ASP A 261 9.26 9.00 22.03
CA ASP A 261 8.57 10.24 22.39
C ASP A 261 7.32 10.38 21.50
N TRP A 262 7.44 10.34 20.19
CA TRP A 262 6.27 10.39 19.30
C TRP A 262 5.44 9.12 19.29
N LEU A 263 6.01 7.99 18.87
CA LEU A 263 5.24 6.78 18.63
C LEU A 263 4.55 6.27 19.90
N ARG A 264 5.27 6.20 21.03
CA ARG A 264 4.73 5.61 22.27
C ARG A 264 4.08 6.62 23.19
N THR A 265 4.67 7.80 23.36
CA THR A 265 4.16 8.80 24.32
C THR A 265 3.04 9.63 23.70
N GLU A 266 3.29 10.26 22.55
CA GLU A 266 2.29 11.12 21.89
C GLU A 266 1.17 10.32 21.20
N MET A 267 1.51 9.28 20.44
CA MET A 267 0.52 8.48 19.71
C MET A 267 -0.09 7.34 20.53
N GLY A 268 0.54 6.94 21.65
CA GLY A 268 0.02 5.89 22.53
C GLY A 268 0.24 4.46 22.04
N PHE A 269 1.24 4.20 21.20
CA PHE A 269 1.53 2.85 20.71
C PHE A 269 2.08 1.92 21.80
N GLU A 270 1.38 0.80 22.03
CA GLU A 270 1.75 -0.21 23.03
C GLU A 270 2.34 -1.49 22.42
N GLY A 271 2.37 -1.60 21.09
CA GLY A 271 2.82 -2.79 20.38
C GLY A 271 4.35 -2.94 20.24
N VAL A 272 4.74 -3.83 19.32
CA VAL A 272 6.13 -4.16 19.01
C VAL A 272 6.64 -3.30 17.85
N VAL A 273 7.85 -2.75 17.99
CA VAL A 273 8.58 -2.10 16.89
C VAL A 273 9.58 -3.10 16.32
N VAL A 274 9.36 -3.50 15.07
CA VAL A 274 10.24 -4.41 14.33
C VAL A 274 11.03 -3.60 13.31
N SER A 275 12.33 -3.84 13.18
CA SER A 275 13.12 -3.11 12.18
C SER A 275 12.70 -3.51 10.77
N ASP A 276 12.86 -2.60 9.81
CA ASP A 276 12.92 -3.04 8.43
C ASP A 276 14.18 -3.90 8.20
N TYR A 277 14.25 -4.61 7.10
CA TYR A 277 15.29 -5.59 6.84
C TYR A 277 16.66 -4.91 6.75
N SER A 278 17.60 -5.38 7.56
CA SER A 278 18.95 -4.84 7.73
C SER A 278 19.00 -3.40 8.24
N ALA A 279 17.88 -2.81 8.67
CA ALA A 279 17.83 -1.39 8.96
C ALA A 279 18.62 -1.01 10.23
N VAL A 280 18.67 -1.90 11.24
CA VAL A 280 19.55 -1.69 12.41
C VAL A 280 21.02 -1.70 12.00
N GLU A 281 21.42 -2.59 11.08
CA GLU A 281 22.77 -2.58 10.52
C GLU A 281 23.04 -1.35 9.65
N ASN A 282 22.05 -0.86 8.90
CA ASN A 282 22.19 0.34 8.07
C ASN A 282 22.47 1.59 8.92
N VAL A 283 22.01 1.65 10.17
CA VAL A 283 22.40 2.71 11.11
C VAL A 283 23.93 2.82 11.22
N TYR A 284 24.62 1.68 11.29
CA TYR A 284 26.07 1.62 11.35
C TYR A 284 26.73 1.70 9.95
N GLN A 285 26.30 0.85 9.01
CA GLN A 285 26.99 0.68 7.72
C GLN A 285 26.72 1.79 6.71
N VAL A 286 25.52 2.35 6.71
CA VAL A 286 25.07 3.31 5.70
C VAL A 286 25.04 4.72 6.26
N GLN A 287 24.45 4.89 7.45
CA GLN A 287 24.31 6.19 8.10
C GLN A 287 25.52 6.56 8.96
N HIS A 288 26.45 5.61 9.19
CA HIS A 288 27.68 5.81 9.95
C HIS A 288 27.44 6.37 11.37
N VAL A 289 26.45 5.80 12.05
CA VAL A 289 26.07 6.17 13.42
C VAL A 289 26.49 5.06 14.40
N GLY A 290 27.42 5.40 15.30
CA GLY A 290 28.01 4.50 16.30
C GLY A 290 29.42 4.03 15.88
N GLU A 291 30.28 3.72 16.85
CA GLU A 291 31.67 3.29 16.60
C GLU A 291 31.78 1.78 16.31
N SER A 292 30.74 1.01 16.65
CA SER A 292 30.64 -0.43 16.40
C SER A 292 29.20 -0.86 16.09
N LYS A 293 29.04 -2.07 15.55
CA LYS A 293 27.72 -2.70 15.38
C LYS A 293 26.99 -2.88 16.71
N GLY A 294 27.68 -3.33 17.77
CA GLY A 294 27.07 -3.53 19.08
C GLY A 294 26.58 -2.23 19.71
N GLU A 295 27.35 -1.14 19.55
CA GLU A 295 26.93 0.20 20.01
C GLU A 295 25.72 0.72 19.22
N ALA A 296 25.72 0.58 17.89
CA ALA A 296 24.59 0.97 17.05
C ALA A 296 23.32 0.19 17.41
N GLY A 297 23.44 -1.12 17.64
CA GLY A 297 22.35 -1.97 18.12
C GLY A 297 21.79 -1.49 19.45
N LEU A 298 22.66 -1.25 20.44
CA LEU A 298 22.25 -0.72 21.74
C LEU A 298 21.56 0.64 21.64
N ARG A 299 22.04 1.52 20.75
CA ARG A 299 21.40 2.81 20.47
C ARG A 299 19.98 2.64 19.92
N CYS A 300 19.80 1.74 18.96
CA CYS A 300 18.48 1.40 18.41
C CYS A 300 17.55 0.85 19.50
N MET A 301 18.04 -0.10 20.31
CA MET A 301 17.24 -0.67 21.39
C MET A 301 16.86 0.43 22.40
N LYS A 302 17.81 1.25 22.87
CA LYS A 302 17.51 2.38 23.78
C LYS A 302 16.47 3.35 23.21
N ALA A 303 16.51 3.61 21.91
CA ALA A 303 15.55 4.47 21.20
C ALA A 303 14.12 3.94 21.21
N GLY A 304 13.92 2.61 21.29
CA GLY A 304 12.61 1.98 21.34
C GLY A 304 12.36 0.89 20.29
N MET A 305 13.38 0.54 19.50
CA MET A 305 13.38 -0.65 18.64
C MET A 305 13.35 -1.91 19.49
N ASP A 306 12.47 -2.85 19.18
CA ASP A 306 12.31 -4.09 19.96
C ASP A 306 12.95 -5.30 19.25
N VAL A 307 12.85 -5.41 17.92
CA VAL A 307 13.36 -6.56 17.15
C VAL A 307 14.26 -6.12 15.99
N GLU A 308 15.44 -6.75 15.85
CA GLU A 308 16.30 -6.65 14.67
C GLU A 308 15.95 -7.71 13.61
N LEU A 309 15.66 -7.27 12.38
CA LEU A 309 15.33 -8.10 11.23
C LEU A 309 16.32 -7.90 10.06
N PRO A 310 16.46 -8.91 9.17
CA PRO A 310 15.88 -10.24 9.29
C PRO A 310 16.81 -11.22 10.04
N MET A 311 18.04 -10.82 10.37
CA MET A 311 19.05 -11.65 11.01
C MET A 311 19.83 -10.86 12.07
N PRO A 312 20.40 -11.51 13.10
CA PRO A 312 21.22 -10.83 14.09
C PRO A 312 22.47 -10.22 13.42
N SER A 313 22.69 -8.92 13.60
CA SER A 313 23.88 -8.22 13.10
C SER A 313 24.43 -7.24 14.14
N CYS A 314 23.57 -6.38 14.67
CA CYS A 314 23.92 -5.37 15.67
C CYS A 314 23.47 -5.77 17.08
N TYR A 315 22.43 -6.59 17.23
CA TYR A 315 22.06 -7.21 18.50
C TYR A 315 22.94 -8.46 18.71
N ASN A 316 24.24 -8.23 18.80
CA ASN A 316 25.28 -9.25 18.74
C ASN A 316 25.99 -9.46 20.09
N GLU A 317 27.01 -10.32 20.11
CA GLU A 317 27.81 -10.65 21.30
C GLU A 317 28.45 -9.42 21.97
N GLU A 318 28.85 -8.41 21.20
CA GLU A 318 29.41 -7.16 21.74
C GLU A 318 28.35 -6.39 22.54
N MET A 319 27.14 -6.27 22.00
CA MET A 319 26.01 -5.66 22.71
C MET A 319 25.63 -6.48 23.95
N GLN A 320 25.62 -7.81 23.84
CA GLN A 320 25.30 -8.71 24.94
C GLN A 320 26.30 -8.59 26.10
N ALA A 321 27.60 -8.52 25.80
CA ALA A 321 28.66 -8.38 26.80
C ALA A 321 28.46 -7.16 27.71
N ARG A 322 27.93 -6.05 27.16
CA ARG A 322 27.63 -4.84 27.95
C ARG A 322 26.60 -5.08 29.05
N PHE A 323 25.64 -5.97 28.84
CA PHE A 323 24.70 -6.37 29.90
C PHE A 323 25.34 -7.35 30.90
N THR A 324 26.14 -8.30 30.41
CA THR A 324 26.88 -9.27 31.25
C THR A 324 27.84 -8.58 32.21
N ASP A 325 28.58 -7.60 31.72
CA ASP A 325 29.61 -6.89 32.48
C ASP A 325 29.04 -5.77 33.36
N GLY A 326 27.73 -5.50 33.25
CA GLY A 326 27.03 -4.44 33.99
C GLY A 326 27.32 -3.02 33.48
N GLU A 327 27.87 -2.88 32.28
CA GLU A 327 28.04 -1.58 31.60
C GLU A 327 26.69 -0.97 31.21
N GLU A 328 25.68 -1.81 30.97
CA GLU A 328 24.33 -1.40 30.57
C GLU A 328 23.24 -2.01 31.44
N ASP A 329 22.18 -1.24 31.69
CA ASP A 329 21.04 -1.68 32.50
C ASP A 329 20.21 -2.72 31.74
N ILE A 330 20.11 -3.93 32.31
CA ILE A 330 19.29 -5.03 31.80
C ILE A 330 17.82 -4.64 31.60
N ALA A 331 17.33 -3.59 32.26
CA ALA A 331 16.00 -3.03 32.05
C ALA A 331 15.75 -2.63 30.58
N VAL A 332 16.78 -2.22 29.84
CA VAL A 332 16.66 -1.86 28.41
C VAL A 332 16.26 -3.09 27.57
N LEU A 333 16.96 -4.20 27.76
CA LEU A 333 16.66 -5.48 27.10
C LEU A 333 15.34 -6.07 27.59
N ASN A 334 15.13 -6.11 28.92
CA ASN A 334 13.91 -6.63 29.53
C ASN A 334 12.65 -5.93 29.00
N ARG A 335 12.71 -4.62 28.73
CA ARG A 335 11.60 -3.86 28.15
C ARG A 335 11.24 -4.34 26.73
N ALA A 336 12.24 -4.56 25.87
CA ALA A 336 12.02 -5.07 24.52
C ALA A 336 11.44 -6.50 24.57
N VAL A 337 12.08 -7.39 25.34
CA VAL A 337 11.64 -8.78 25.52
C VAL A 337 10.22 -8.85 26.08
N LEU A 338 9.86 -8.01 27.07
CA LEU A 338 8.51 -7.99 27.63
C LEU A 338 7.43 -7.75 26.57
N ARG A 339 7.67 -6.80 25.66
CA ARG A 339 6.72 -6.49 24.56
C ARG A 339 6.57 -7.66 23.59
N ILE A 340 7.70 -8.28 23.24
CA ILE A 340 7.72 -9.44 22.34
C ILE A 340 6.98 -10.63 22.97
N LEU A 341 7.22 -10.92 24.25
CA LEU A 341 6.51 -11.99 24.95
C LEU A 341 5.03 -11.69 25.10
N GLU A 342 4.66 -10.45 25.42
CA GLU A 342 3.25 -10.05 25.50
C GLU A 342 2.54 -10.25 24.15
N ALA A 343 3.18 -9.89 23.04
CA ALA A 343 2.67 -10.15 21.69
C ALA A 343 2.52 -11.66 21.44
N LYS A 344 3.53 -12.48 21.76
CA LYS A 344 3.45 -13.95 21.59
C LYS A 344 2.29 -14.58 22.35
N PHE A 345 2.01 -14.11 23.57
CA PHE A 345 0.84 -14.56 24.33
C PHE A 345 -0.48 -14.07 23.72
N ARG A 346 -0.57 -12.81 23.28
CA ARG A 346 -1.76 -12.27 22.61
C ARG A 346 -2.07 -12.98 21.30
N MET A 347 -1.02 -13.36 20.55
CA MET A 347 -1.11 -14.13 19.31
C MET A 347 -1.57 -15.59 19.51
N GLY A 348 -1.61 -16.09 20.76
CA GLY A 348 -1.97 -17.47 21.07
C GLY A 348 -0.88 -18.51 20.78
N LEU A 349 0.37 -18.08 20.55
CA LEU A 349 1.45 -18.97 20.11
C LEU A 349 1.85 -20.02 21.15
N PHE A 350 1.74 -19.73 22.45
CA PHE A 350 2.05 -20.71 23.49
C PHE A 350 1.06 -21.88 23.54
N GLU A 351 -0.16 -21.64 23.05
CA GLU A 351 -1.22 -22.66 23.00
C GLU A 351 -1.28 -23.34 21.63
N ASN A 352 -1.03 -22.60 20.53
CA ASN A 352 -1.20 -23.05 19.17
C ASN A 352 0.01 -22.66 18.28
N PRO A 353 1.23 -23.18 18.50
CA PRO A 353 2.45 -22.66 17.84
C PRO A 353 2.61 -23.04 16.35
N TYR A 354 1.71 -23.86 15.80
CA TYR A 354 1.89 -24.56 14.54
C TYR A 354 0.88 -24.16 13.47
N ALA A 355 1.34 -24.20 12.21
CA ALA A 355 0.49 -24.18 11.03
C ALA A 355 -0.50 -25.35 11.02
N LEU A 356 -1.64 -25.16 10.36
CA LEU A 356 -2.58 -26.22 10.06
C LEU A 356 -1.97 -27.26 9.12
N ALA A 357 -2.57 -28.45 9.05
CA ALA A 357 -2.09 -29.52 8.19
C ALA A 357 -3.25 -30.28 7.51
N GLY A 358 -2.93 -30.98 6.42
CA GLY A 358 -3.86 -31.86 5.72
C GLY A 358 -5.12 -31.15 5.21
N GLU A 359 -6.27 -31.79 5.40
CA GLU A 359 -7.55 -31.28 4.89
C GLU A 359 -8.04 -30.02 5.61
N GLU A 360 -7.63 -29.81 6.86
CA GLU A 360 -8.00 -28.61 7.62
C GLU A 360 -7.32 -27.36 7.03
N LEU A 361 -6.04 -27.46 6.69
CA LEU A 361 -5.28 -26.41 6.00
C LEU A 361 -5.97 -26.02 4.68
N LYS A 362 -6.24 -26.99 3.81
CA LYS A 362 -6.87 -26.74 2.50
C LYS A 362 -8.24 -26.08 2.63
N LYS A 363 -9.09 -26.56 3.54
CA LYS A 363 -10.43 -26.00 3.77
C LYS A 363 -10.39 -24.60 4.35
N THR A 364 -9.41 -24.33 5.21
CA THR A 364 -9.26 -23.00 5.84
C THR A 364 -8.74 -21.99 4.83
N VAL A 365 -7.86 -22.38 3.92
CA VAL A 365 -7.33 -21.49 2.86
C VAL A 365 -8.34 -21.24 1.75
N ARG A 366 -8.93 -22.31 1.21
CA ARG A 366 -9.81 -22.25 0.03
C ARG A 366 -11.25 -22.01 0.48
N HIS A 367 -11.55 -20.76 0.83
CA HIS A 367 -12.90 -20.35 1.20
C HIS A 367 -13.66 -19.79 0.00
N ASP A 368 -14.94 -20.14 -0.08
CA ASP A 368 -15.83 -19.65 -1.12
C ASP A 368 -15.97 -18.12 -1.02
N GLY A 369 -15.72 -17.41 -2.12
CA GLY A 369 -15.88 -15.94 -2.19
C GLY A 369 -14.60 -15.12 -2.15
N ASP A 370 -13.44 -15.69 -1.78
CA ASP A 370 -12.17 -14.93 -1.77
C ASP A 370 -11.81 -14.38 -3.16
N ALA A 371 -12.04 -15.21 -4.18
CA ALA A 371 -11.88 -14.84 -5.58
C ALA A 371 -12.79 -13.66 -5.98
N GLU A 372 -14.03 -13.64 -5.49
CA GLU A 372 -14.98 -12.55 -5.77
C GLU A 372 -14.55 -11.25 -5.11
N VAL A 373 -13.92 -11.29 -3.93
CA VAL A 373 -13.34 -10.09 -3.30
C VAL A 373 -12.17 -9.54 -4.13
N SER A 374 -11.30 -10.41 -4.65
CA SER A 374 -10.20 -9.98 -5.54
C SER A 374 -10.74 -9.39 -6.86
N LYS A 375 -11.75 -10.03 -7.45
CA LYS A 375 -12.44 -9.54 -8.64
C LYS A 375 -13.13 -8.19 -8.40
N GLN A 376 -13.84 -8.05 -7.28
CA GLN A 376 -14.47 -6.81 -6.86
C GLN A 376 -13.43 -5.69 -6.74
N ALA A 377 -12.29 -5.95 -6.06
CA ALA A 377 -11.21 -4.98 -5.95
C ALA A 377 -10.62 -4.57 -7.31
N ALA A 378 -10.44 -5.53 -8.23
CA ALA A 378 -9.97 -5.25 -9.58
C ALA A 378 -10.96 -4.34 -10.34
N GLN A 379 -12.25 -4.65 -10.31
CA GLN A 379 -13.28 -3.87 -11.00
C GLN A 379 -13.49 -2.48 -10.40
N GLU A 380 -13.62 -2.39 -9.07
CA GLU A 380 -13.92 -1.14 -8.37
C GLU A 380 -12.74 -0.16 -8.40
N SER A 381 -11.51 -0.65 -8.60
CA SER A 381 -10.30 0.18 -8.70
C SER A 381 -10.02 0.75 -10.09
N LEU A 382 -10.70 0.28 -11.15
CA LEU A 382 -10.52 0.80 -12.50
C LEU A 382 -11.06 2.22 -12.61
N ILE A 383 -10.21 3.13 -13.09
CA ILE A 383 -10.54 4.55 -13.22
C ILE A 383 -10.68 4.89 -14.70
N LEU A 384 -11.84 5.42 -15.09
CA LEU A 384 -12.00 6.01 -16.41
C LEU A 384 -11.50 7.46 -16.36
N LEU A 385 -10.28 7.72 -16.84
CA LEU A 385 -9.64 9.04 -16.78
C LEU A 385 -10.21 9.99 -17.83
N LYS A 386 -10.40 9.46 -19.06
CA LYS A 386 -10.87 10.20 -20.23
C LYS A 386 -11.80 9.31 -21.04
N ASN A 387 -12.89 9.88 -21.56
CA ASN A 387 -13.75 9.21 -22.53
C ASN A 387 -14.51 10.26 -23.36
N ASN A 388 -14.31 10.29 -24.66
CA ASN A 388 -15.05 11.18 -25.57
C ASN A 388 -16.34 10.54 -26.15
N GLY A 389 -16.79 9.44 -25.56
CA GLY A 389 -18.00 8.70 -25.96
C GLY A 389 -17.72 7.43 -26.75
N ILE A 390 -16.45 7.05 -26.93
CA ILE A 390 -16.07 5.77 -27.56
C ILE A 390 -16.34 4.56 -26.66
N LEU A 391 -16.31 4.74 -25.33
CA LEU A 391 -16.66 3.69 -24.36
C LEU A 391 -18.06 3.91 -23.75
N PRO A 392 -18.82 2.84 -23.45
CA PRO A 392 -18.45 1.43 -23.69
C PRO A 392 -18.53 1.06 -25.18
N LEU A 393 -17.79 0.01 -25.58
CA LEU A 393 -17.85 -0.56 -26.92
C LEU A 393 -19.27 -1.03 -27.24
N THR A 394 -19.73 -0.76 -28.46
CA THR A 394 -21.15 -0.94 -28.81
C THR A 394 -21.48 -2.32 -29.40
N GLY A 395 -20.46 -3.17 -29.59
CA GLY A 395 -20.57 -4.46 -30.27
C GLY A 395 -20.73 -4.34 -31.79
N LYS A 396 -20.62 -3.13 -32.34
CA LYS A 396 -20.62 -2.89 -33.80
C LYS A 396 -19.22 -3.06 -34.41
N GLU A 397 -18.20 -3.02 -33.56
CA GLU A 397 -16.79 -3.14 -33.90
C GLU A 397 -16.54 -4.60 -34.29
N ARG A 398 -16.34 -4.85 -35.58
CA ARG A 398 -16.15 -6.21 -36.12
C ARG A 398 -14.71 -6.65 -36.01
N THR A 399 -13.76 -5.72 -36.05
CA THR A 399 -12.33 -6.00 -35.91
C THR A 399 -11.74 -5.06 -34.86
N ILE A 400 -11.10 -5.63 -33.84
CA ILE A 400 -10.47 -4.90 -32.74
C ILE A 400 -8.98 -5.23 -32.76
N ALA A 401 -8.13 -4.21 -32.90
CA ALA A 401 -6.69 -4.38 -32.71
C ALA A 401 -6.35 -4.15 -31.23
N VAL A 402 -5.60 -5.06 -30.64
CA VAL A 402 -5.10 -4.96 -29.26
C VAL A 402 -3.58 -4.94 -29.34
N ILE A 403 -2.97 -3.80 -29.03
CA ILE A 403 -1.53 -3.57 -29.22
C ILE A 403 -0.87 -3.22 -27.89
N GLY A 404 0.27 -3.83 -27.61
CA GLY A 404 1.08 -3.53 -26.43
C GLY A 404 1.45 -4.80 -25.65
N PRO A 405 2.52 -4.73 -24.83
CA PRO A 405 3.11 -5.91 -24.20
C PRO A 405 2.21 -6.52 -23.09
N HIS A 406 1.36 -5.71 -22.44
CA HIS A 406 0.50 -6.16 -21.35
C HIS A 406 -0.72 -6.94 -21.83
N ALA A 407 -1.14 -6.74 -23.09
CA ALA A 407 -2.32 -7.36 -23.64
C ALA A 407 -2.21 -8.89 -23.74
N GLY A 408 -1.03 -9.40 -24.14
CA GLY A 408 -0.77 -10.82 -24.31
C GLY A 408 -0.11 -11.49 -23.10
N ASN A 409 0.12 -10.76 -22.00
CA ASN A 409 0.90 -11.27 -20.87
C ASN A 409 0.31 -10.82 -19.53
N ALA A 410 -0.37 -11.75 -18.85
CA ALA A 410 -1.02 -11.48 -17.57
C ALA A 410 -0.06 -11.26 -16.38
N ARG A 411 1.26 -11.53 -16.53
CA ARG A 411 2.24 -11.25 -15.45
C ARG A 411 2.28 -9.79 -15.08
N TYR A 412 2.01 -8.90 -16.04
CA TYR A 412 1.96 -7.47 -15.79
C TYR A 412 0.82 -7.02 -14.87
N TYR A 413 -0.17 -7.86 -14.60
CA TYR A 413 -1.27 -7.52 -13.71
C TYR A 413 -0.88 -7.62 -12.22
N PHE A 414 0.24 -8.25 -11.92
CA PHE A 414 0.69 -8.52 -10.55
C PHE A 414 1.75 -7.49 -10.13
N GLY A 415 1.42 -6.66 -9.13
CA GLY A 415 2.36 -5.68 -8.58
C GLY A 415 3.44 -6.30 -7.70
N GLY A 416 4.38 -5.46 -7.26
CA GLY A 416 5.34 -5.82 -6.21
C GLY A 416 4.65 -6.45 -4.99
N TYR A 417 5.37 -7.34 -4.29
CA TYR A 417 4.88 -8.08 -3.12
C TYR A 417 3.66 -8.99 -3.36
N THR A 418 3.29 -9.28 -4.61
CA THR A 418 2.49 -10.47 -4.93
C THR A 418 3.36 -11.73 -4.90
N HIS A 419 2.77 -12.90 -4.67
CA HIS A 419 3.53 -14.15 -4.72
C HIS A 419 4.19 -14.38 -6.08
N LEU A 420 3.49 -14.06 -7.17
CA LEU A 420 4.05 -14.12 -8.51
C LEU A 420 5.28 -13.22 -8.67
N SER A 421 5.16 -11.92 -8.38
CA SER A 421 6.26 -10.95 -8.52
C SER A 421 7.49 -11.36 -7.70
N MET A 422 7.27 -11.89 -6.51
CA MET A 422 8.36 -12.26 -5.62
C MET A 422 9.01 -13.61 -5.97
N VAL A 423 8.33 -14.49 -6.71
CA VAL A 423 8.95 -15.65 -7.36
C VAL A 423 9.74 -15.21 -8.60
N GLU A 424 9.21 -14.28 -9.40
CA GLU A 424 9.97 -13.68 -10.52
C GLU A 424 11.29 -13.05 -10.07
N ALA A 425 11.32 -12.43 -8.88
CA ALA A 425 12.52 -11.83 -8.30
C ALA A 425 13.68 -12.83 -8.11
N ILE A 426 13.40 -14.13 -7.95
CA ILE A 426 14.41 -15.18 -7.82
C ILE A 426 15.12 -15.44 -9.17
N HIS A 427 14.39 -15.25 -10.26
CA HIS A 427 14.88 -15.41 -11.64
C HIS A 427 15.43 -14.11 -12.23
N ALA A 428 15.25 -12.99 -11.53
CA ALA A 428 15.81 -11.71 -11.92
C ALA A 428 17.33 -11.68 -11.74
N ALA A 429 18.04 -11.03 -12.67
CA ALA A 429 19.49 -10.87 -12.63
C ALA A 429 19.97 -10.00 -11.45
N ALA A 430 19.10 -9.13 -10.92
CA ALA A 430 19.33 -8.39 -9.69
C ALA A 430 18.07 -8.35 -8.81
N ASN A 431 18.25 -8.56 -7.50
CA ASN A 431 17.21 -8.33 -6.51
C ASN A 431 17.10 -6.83 -6.20
N SER A 432 15.88 -6.35 -6.02
CA SER A 432 15.60 -4.95 -5.68
C SER A 432 15.12 -4.75 -4.23
N MET A 433 14.83 -5.85 -3.51
CA MET A 433 14.37 -5.81 -2.12
C MET A 433 15.49 -5.44 -1.16
N ALA A 434 15.26 -4.43 -0.32
CA ALA A 434 16.24 -3.96 0.64
C ALA A 434 16.52 -5.01 1.73
N GLY A 435 17.78 -5.13 2.14
CA GLY A 435 18.21 -6.06 3.20
C GLY A 435 18.14 -7.56 2.86
N VAL A 436 17.65 -7.95 1.68
CA VAL A 436 17.76 -9.32 1.16
C VAL A 436 18.94 -9.37 0.21
N GLY A 437 20.04 -10.00 0.65
CA GLY A 437 21.25 -10.15 -0.18
C GLY A 437 20.95 -10.76 -1.56
N ALA A 438 21.85 -10.55 -2.52
CA ALA A 438 21.83 -11.21 -3.83
C ALA A 438 22.11 -12.74 -3.69
N GLY A 439 21.25 -13.45 -2.97
CA GLY A 439 21.36 -14.86 -2.68
C GLY A 439 20.95 -15.70 -3.87
N GLY A 440 21.79 -15.75 -4.90
CA GLY A 440 21.63 -16.64 -6.05
C GLY A 440 22.28 -16.07 -7.31
N ASN A 441 23.45 -16.59 -7.70
CA ASN A 441 24.05 -16.52 -9.05
C ASN A 441 23.95 -15.23 -9.89
N THR A 442 23.84 -14.03 -9.30
CA THR A 442 23.77 -12.77 -10.07
C THR A 442 25.03 -12.49 -10.90
N ALA A 443 26.15 -13.13 -10.58
CA ALA A 443 27.40 -12.99 -11.30
C ALA A 443 27.46 -13.75 -12.65
N ASP A 444 26.59 -14.75 -12.85
CA ASP A 444 26.65 -15.66 -14.02
C ASP A 444 25.43 -15.59 -14.96
N ILE A 445 24.40 -14.78 -14.65
CA ILE A 445 23.26 -14.58 -15.55
C ILE A 445 23.64 -13.50 -16.58
N CYS A 446 23.78 -13.89 -17.85
CA CYS A 446 23.87 -12.94 -18.95
C CYS A 446 22.57 -12.14 -19.03
N MET A 447 22.58 -10.91 -18.52
CA MET A 447 21.39 -10.05 -18.51
C MET A 447 21.20 -9.42 -19.89
N GLU A 448 20.30 -9.99 -20.69
CA GLU A 448 19.73 -9.28 -21.83
C GLU A 448 18.83 -8.15 -21.31
N ARG A 449 19.04 -6.94 -21.83
CA ARG A 449 18.32 -5.73 -21.41
C ARG A 449 17.49 -5.19 -22.56
N ILE A 450 16.37 -4.59 -22.22
CA ILE A 450 15.60 -3.80 -23.18
C ILE A 450 16.51 -2.65 -23.68
N SER A 451 16.61 -2.52 -25.00
CA SER A 451 17.55 -1.61 -25.67
C SER A 451 17.48 -0.19 -25.09
N GLY A 452 18.64 0.34 -24.68
CA GLY A 452 18.76 1.68 -24.10
C GLY A 452 18.33 1.82 -22.64
N THR A 453 18.05 0.72 -21.93
CA THR A 453 17.59 0.74 -20.53
C THR A 453 18.41 -0.19 -19.63
N ASN A 454 18.16 -0.12 -18.32
CA ASN A 454 18.68 -1.09 -17.34
C ASN A 454 17.67 -2.20 -17.00
N VAL A 455 16.55 -2.28 -17.73
CA VAL A 455 15.47 -3.24 -17.47
C VAL A 455 15.78 -4.56 -18.16
N GLN A 456 15.75 -5.66 -17.41
CA GLN A 456 15.95 -7.00 -17.93
C GLN A 456 14.79 -7.41 -18.85
N VAL A 457 15.11 -8.11 -19.93
CA VAL A 457 14.11 -8.79 -20.76
C VAL A 457 13.56 -10.00 -20.00
N ASP A 458 12.26 -10.03 -19.78
CA ASP A 458 11.54 -11.08 -19.06
C ASP A 458 10.44 -11.73 -19.90
N GLU A 459 10.39 -11.45 -21.20
CA GLU A 459 9.47 -12.11 -22.15
C GLU A 459 10.06 -13.45 -22.61
N THR A 460 10.36 -14.32 -21.64
CA THR A 460 10.95 -15.64 -21.86
C THR A 460 10.02 -16.74 -21.38
N GLU A 461 10.22 -17.97 -21.86
CA GLU A 461 9.42 -19.13 -21.44
C GLU A 461 9.57 -19.40 -19.93
N GLU A 462 10.75 -19.14 -19.37
CA GLU A 462 11.04 -19.29 -17.93
C GLU A 462 10.12 -18.42 -17.07
N PHE A 463 9.96 -17.13 -17.40
CA PHE A 463 9.04 -16.27 -16.66
C PHE A 463 7.57 -16.64 -16.91
N ASN A 464 7.22 -17.04 -18.13
CA ASN A 464 5.85 -17.45 -18.45
C ASN A 464 5.44 -18.75 -17.71
N ASP A 465 6.38 -19.66 -17.46
CA ASP A 465 6.18 -20.86 -16.64
C ASP A 465 5.75 -20.54 -15.20
N ILE A 466 6.26 -19.45 -14.62
CA ILE A 466 5.91 -19.02 -13.25
C ILE A 466 4.40 -18.72 -13.17
N LEU A 467 3.85 -17.94 -14.11
CA LEU A 467 2.43 -17.65 -14.15
C LEU A 467 1.60 -18.91 -14.32
N ARG A 468 1.97 -19.79 -15.27
CA ARG A 468 1.24 -21.05 -15.52
C ARG A 468 1.23 -21.96 -14.31
N LYS A 469 2.31 -21.97 -13.53
CA LYS A 469 2.41 -22.76 -12.29
C LYS A 469 1.56 -22.16 -11.17
N LEU A 470 1.67 -20.86 -10.93
CA LEU A 470 1.06 -20.20 -9.76
C LEU A 470 -0.41 -19.86 -9.98
N HIS A 471 -0.78 -19.46 -11.20
CA HIS A 471 -2.13 -19.06 -11.57
C HIS A 471 -2.53 -19.64 -12.94
N PRO A 472 -2.68 -20.97 -13.06
CA PRO A 472 -2.99 -21.64 -14.33
C PRO A 472 -4.30 -21.18 -15.00
N GLY A 473 -5.22 -20.58 -14.23
CA GLY A 473 -6.47 -20.02 -14.75
C GLY A 473 -6.41 -18.52 -15.10
N CYS A 474 -5.29 -17.85 -14.86
CA CYS A 474 -5.15 -16.42 -15.15
C CYS A 474 -4.96 -16.22 -16.66
N ARG A 475 -5.91 -15.53 -17.27
CA ARG A 475 -5.94 -15.26 -18.72
C ARG A 475 -5.41 -13.87 -19.01
N SER A 476 -4.73 -13.72 -20.13
CA SER A 476 -4.36 -12.42 -20.72
C SER A 476 -5.58 -11.68 -21.25
N LEU A 477 -5.46 -10.36 -21.43
CA LEU A 477 -6.52 -9.52 -22.01
C LEU A 477 -6.94 -10.00 -23.39
N VAL A 478 -6.00 -10.44 -24.23
CA VAL A 478 -6.29 -10.99 -25.56
C VAL A 478 -7.14 -12.26 -25.47
N GLU A 479 -6.83 -13.16 -24.53
CA GLU A 479 -7.59 -14.39 -24.33
C GLU A 479 -9.01 -14.11 -23.81
N VAL A 480 -9.15 -13.17 -22.88
CA VAL A 480 -10.46 -12.76 -22.36
C VAL A 480 -11.30 -12.09 -23.45
N LEU A 481 -10.74 -11.14 -24.20
CA LEU A 481 -11.45 -10.48 -25.30
C LEU A 481 -11.91 -11.48 -26.36
N LYS A 482 -11.06 -12.43 -26.76
CA LYS A 482 -11.45 -13.50 -27.70
C LYS A 482 -12.58 -14.38 -27.17
N ALA A 483 -12.57 -14.67 -25.86
CA ALA A 483 -13.59 -15.51 -25.24
C ALA A 483 -14.92 -14.77 -25.08
N GLU A 484 -14.91 -13.49 -24.72
CA GLU A 484 -16.10 -12.71 -24.36
C GLU A 484 -16.69 -11.96 -25.55
N LEU A 485 -15.91 -11.71 -26.61
CA LEU A 485 -16.34 -11.08 -27.86
C LEU A 485 -16.19 -12.02 -29.07
N PRO A 486 -16.85 -13.20 -29.10
CA PRO A 486 -16.68 -14.17 -30.18
C PRO A 486 -17.21 -13.69 -31.55
N GLY A 487 -17.95 -12.58 -31.59
CA GLY A 487 -18.43 -11.94 -32.81
C GLY A 487 -17.46 -10.91 -33.41
N ALA A 488 -16.37 -10.59 -32.70
CA ALA A 488 -15.33 -9.66 -33.16
C ALA A 488 -14.03 -10.42 -33.47
N GLU A 489 -13.36 -10.01 -34.53
CA GLU A 489 -12.00 -10.46 -34.84
C GLU A 489 -11.00 -9.67 -33.99
N ILE A 490 -10.27 -10.39 -33.12
CA ILE A 490 -9.25 -9.80 -32.24
C ILE A 490 -7.87 -9.97 -32.88
N LEU A 491 -7.32 -8.87 -33.39
CA LEU A 491 -5.94 -8.78 -33.87
C LEU A 491 -5.02 -8.41 -32.71
N TYR A 492 -3.85 -9.05 -32.59
CA TYR A 492 -2.92 -8.78 -31.50
C TYR A 492 -1.48 -8.70 -32.00
N ALA A 493 -0.77 -7.67 -31.55
CA ALA A 493 0.68 -7.55 -31.65
C ALA A 493 1.25 -6.93 -30.38
N ALA A 494 2.44 -7.35 -29.97
CA ALA A 494 3.14 -6.71 -28.85
C ALA A 494 3.48 -5.24 -29.17
N GLY A 495 3.91 -4.96 -30.41
CA GLY A 495 4.09 -3.61 -30.98
C GLY A 495 5.32 -2.85 -30.46
N TYR A 496 5.50 -2.76 -29.15
CA TYR A 496 6.57 -2.02 -28.48
C TYR A 496 6.88 -2.63 -27.11
N PRO A 497 8.10 -2.41 -26.56
CA PRO A 497 8.43 -2.87 -25.22
C PRO A 497 7.79 -1.99 -24.14
N LYS A 498 7.81 -2.50 -22.91
CA LYS A 498 7.40 -1.80 -21.67
C LYS A 498 8.33 -0.65 -21.24
N ALA A 499 9.47 -0.47 -21.89
CA ALA A 499 10.46 0.54 -21.53
C ALA A 499 11.34 0.90 -22.74
N GLY A 500 11.95 2.08 -22.72
CA GLY A 500 12.90 2.50 -23.75
C GLY A 500 12.24 3.06 -25.01
N ALA A 501 12.98 3.02 -26.12
CA ALA A 501 12.63 3.70 -27.37
C ALA A 501 12.66 2.77 -28.59
N ASP A 502 12.62 1.46 -28.39
CA ASP A 502 12.60 0.49 -29.50
C ASP A 502 11.27 0.54 -30.26
N THR A 503 11.33 0.75 -31.57
CA THR A 503 10.18 0.85 -32.47
C THR A 503 10.12 -0.29 -33.49
N SER A 504 10.92 -1.34 -33.32
CA SER A 504 11.06 -2.43 -34.30
C SER A 504 9.75 -3.19 -34.56
N GLY A 505 8.85 -3.27 -33.59
CA GLY A 505 7.53 -3.91 -33.70
C GLY A 505 6.42 -3.02 -34.31
N PHE A 506 6.71 -1.77 -34.69
CA PHE A 506 5.68 -0.83 -35.10
C PHE A 506 4.97 -1.25 -36.39
N GLU A 507 5.69 -1.65 -37.44
CA GLU A 507 5.05 -1.87 -38.76
C GLU A 507 4.02 -3.03 -38.71
N GLU A 508 4.32 -4.10 -37.96
CA GLU A 508 3.38 -5.20 -37.73
C GLU A 508 2.11 -4.69 -37.03
N ALA A 509 2.28 -3.99 -35.91
CA ALA A 509 1.16 -3.45 -35.14
C ALA A 509 0.35 -2.40 -35.92
N LEU A 510 1.01 -1.51 -36.68
CA LEU A 510 0.35 -0.50 -37.51
C LEU A 510 -0.43 -1.13 -38.67
N THR A 511 -0.03 -2.31 -39.16
CA THR A 511 -0.83 -3.07 -40.14
C THR A 511 -2.18 -3.47 -39.53
N MET A 512 -2.20 -3.95 -38.29
CA MET A 512 -3.44 -4.28 -37.58
C MET A 512 -4.28 -3.03 -37.28
N VAL A 513 -3.64 -1.90 -36.96
CA VAL A 513 -4.34 -0.60 -36.80
C VAL A 513 -5.08 -0.20 -38.07
N ARG A 514 -4.50 -0.40 -39.25
CA ARG A 514 -5.17 -0.07 -40.54
C ARG A 514 -6.45 -0.88 -40.72
N GLU A 515 -6.41 -2.16 -40.33
CA GLU A 515 -7.50 -3.13 -40.53
C GLU A 515 -8.62 -3.01 -39.49
N ALA A 516 -8.32 -2.57 -38.27
CA ALA A 516 -9.28 -2.54 -37.17
C ALA A 516 -10.32 -1.41 -37.27
N ASP A 517 -11.48 -1.62 -36.66
CA ASP A 517 -12.51 -0.59 -36.43
C ASP A 517 -12.17 0.27 -35.22
N VAL A 518 -11.56 -0.33 -34.19
CA VAL A 518 -11.11 0.32 -32.95
C VAL A 518 -9.80 -0.31 -32.49
N VAL A 519 -8.93 0.50 -31.87
CA VAL A 519 -7.63 0.07 -31.37
C VAL A 519 -7.58 0.23 -29.85
N ILE A 520 -7.20 -0.84 -29.15
CA ILE A 520 -6.90 -0.85 -27.72
C ILE A 520 -5.37 -0.91 -27.58
N LEU A 521 -4.80 0.05 -26.87
CA LEU A 521 -3.38 0.16 -26.59
C LEU A 521 -3.15 -0.14 -25.11
N THR A 522 -2.38 -1.18 -24.79
CA THR A 522 -1.92 -1.39 -23.42
C THR A 522 -0.59 -0.67 -23.21
N LEU A 523 -0.59 0.27 -22.27
CA LEU A 523 0.45 1.26 -22.06
C LEU A 523 1.00 1.16 -20.64
N GLY A 524 2.18 1.72 -20.43
CA GLY A 524 2.85 1.79 -19.15
C GLY A 524 4.03 0.84 -19.03
N GLY A 525 4.27 0.33 -17.83
CA GLY A 525 5.49 -0.39 -17.46
C GLY A 525 5.21 -1.71 -16.77
N LYS A 526 6.16 -2.17 -15.94
CA LYS A 526 6.00 -3.32 -15.04
C LYS A 526 6.22 -2.88 -13.61
N ASN A 527 5.15 -2.86 -12.81
CA ASN A 527 5.26 -2.84 -11.36
C ASN A 527 5.54 -4.27 -10.87
N GLY A 528 6.69 -4.51 -10.27
CA GLY A 528 7.12 -5.85 -9.86
C GLY A 528 8.47 -5.83 -9.16
N SER A 529 9.07 -6.99 -8.91
CA SER A 529 10.29 -7.09 -8.10
C SER A 529 11.53 -7.41 -8.95
N GLY A 530 12.69 -6.87 -8.56
CA GLY A 530 13.97 -7.12 -9.23
C GLY A 530 14.16 -6.40 -10.57
N SER A 531 15.23 -6.76 -11.28
CA SER A 531 15.67 -6.09 -12.53
C SER A 531 14.69 -6.14 -13.70
N VAL A 532 13.64 -6.95 -13.62
CA VAL A 532 12.59 -7.05 -14.66
C VAL A 532 11.54 -5.94 -14.56
N ALA A 533 11.47 -5.25 -13.41
CA ALA A 533 10.52 -4.20 -13.15
C ALA A 533 10.99 -2.83 -13.69
N THR A 534 10.03 -1.94 -13.93
CA THR A 534 10.28 -0.53 -14.27
C THR A 534 9.92 0.42 -13.11
N MET A 535 9.29 -0.11 -12.08
CA MET A 535 8.88 0.58 -10.85
C MET A 535 8.61 -0.47 -9.76
N ALA A 536 9.01 -0.20 -8.52
CA ALA A 536 8.68 -0.89 -7.25
C ALA A 536 9.77 -0.55 -6.22
N GLU A 537 9.87 -1.33 -5.15
CA GLU A 537 10.99 -1.30 -4.22
C GLU A 537 12.35 -1.38 -4.94
N GLY A 538 13.19 -0.37 -4.68
CA GLY A 538 14.54 -0.25 -5.24
C GLY A 538 14.59 0.11 -6.73
N VAL A 539 13.44 0.35 -7.38
CA VAL A 539 13.33 0.67 -8.81
C VAL A 539 12.67 2.04 -8.97
N ASP A 540 13.46 3.08 -8.70
CA ASP A 540 13.05 4.48 -8.81
C ASP A 540 13.32 5.04 -10.21
N GLY A 541 12.56 6.05 -10.64
CA GLY A 541 12.66 6.60 -12.00
C GLY A 541 12.83 8.12 -12.03
N THR A 542 13.73 8.63 -12.87
CA THR A 542 13.86 10.09 -13.13
C THR A 542 12.78 10.63 -14.05
N ASP A 543 12.21 9.76 -14.88
CA ASP A 543 11.12 10.06 -15.80
C ASP A 543 9.85 9.38 -15.27
N ILE A 544 8.73 10.09 -15.38
CA ILE A 544 7.39 9.64 -14.98
C ILE A 544 6.45 9.54 -16.19
N ASN A 545 6.95 9.81 -17.40
CA ASN A 545 6.18 9.74 -18.63
C ASN A 545 6.02 8.29 -19.12
N LEU A 546 5.13 8.10 -20.11
CA LEU A 546 5.11 6.88 -20.90
C LEU A 546 6.49 6.63 -21.53
N PRO A 547 6.90 5.36 -21.71
CA PRO A 547 8.11 5.05 -22.46
C PRO A 547 8.08 5.70 -23.85
N PRO A 548 9.20 6.29 -24.33
CA PRO A 548 9.23 7.01 -25.60
C PRO A 548 8.69 6.23 -26.81
N CYS A 549 8.88 4.91 -26.85
CA CYS A 549 8.31 4.06 -27.91
C CYS A 549 6.77 4.04 -27.89
N GLN A 550 6.14 4.13 -26.73
CA GLN A 550 4.69 4.06 -26.60
C GLN A 550 4.04 5.37 -27.08
N ASP A 551 4.60 6.52 -26.70
CA ASP A 551 4.18 7.81 -27.22
C ASP A 551 4.36 7.90 -28.74
N ALA A 552 5.52 7.48 -29.26
CA ALA A 552 5.77 7.45 -30.69
C ALA A 552 4.75 6.55 -31.43
N PHE A 553 4.37 5.42 -30.84
CA PHE A 553 3.35 4.55 -31.44
C PHE A 553 1.97 5.22 -31.48
N ILE A 554 1.54 5.89 -30.41
CA ILE A 554 0.25 6.61 -30.38
C ILE A 554 0.21 7.66 -31.50
N GLN A 555 1.29 8.42 -31.69
CA GLN A 555 1.39 9.42 -32.77
C GLN A 555 1.27 8.80 -34.15
N GLU A 556 1.94 7.67 -34.42
CA GLU A 556 1.85 6.97 -35.70
C GLU A 556 0.46 6.34 -35.92
N ALA A 557 -0.10 5.71 -34.88
CA ALA A 557 -1.42 5.08 -34.94
C ALA A 557 -2.53 6.10 -35.21
N LYS A 558 -2.45 7.31 -34.63
CA LYS A 558 -3.47 8.36 -34.82
C LYS A 558 -3.60 8.81 -36.28
N LYS A 559 -2.54 8.71 -37.09
CA LYS A 559 -2.55 9.09 -38.52
C LYS A 559 -3.54 8.28 -39.36
N TYR A 560 -3.95 7.10 -38.88
CA TYR A 560 -4.93 6.24 -39.57
C TYR A 560 -6.39 6.61 -39.24
N GLY A 561 -6.63 7.59 -38.35
CA GLY A 561 -7.97 8.11 -38.04
C GLY A 561 -8.89 7.10 -37.34
N LYS A 562 -8.33 6.03 -36.77
CA LYS A 562 -9.07 5.04 -35.97
C LYS A 562 -9.26 5.55 -34.54
N PRO A 563 -10.37 5.22 -33.87
CA PRO A 563 -10.52 5.45 -32.43
C PRO A 563 -9.45 4.68 -31.67
N LEU A 564 -8.76 5.36 -30.75
CA LEU A 564 -7.69 4.79 -29.93
C LEU A 564 -8.09 4.82 -28.45
N ILE A 565 -8.03 3.66 -27.78
CA ILE A 565 -8.32 3.50 -26.35
C ILE A 565 -7.04 3.09 -25.65
N GLY A 566 -6.59 3.85 -24.64
CA GLY A 566 -5.47 3.48 -23.79
C GLY A 566 -5.92 2.73 -22.54
N VAL A 567 -5.20 1.67 -22.17
CA VAL A 567 -5.31 0.99 -20.89
C VAL A 567 -3.94 1.00 -20.23
N HIS A 568 -3.80 1.72 -19.13
CA HIS A 568 -2.56 1.84 -18.39
C HIS A 568 -2.39 0.68 -17.41
N PHE A 569 -1.21 0.07 -17.42
CA PHE A 569 -0.77 -0.92 -16.45
C PHE A 569 0.56 -0.48 -15.84
N ASP A 570 0.51 -0.12 -14.56
CA ASP A 570 1.63 0.45 -13.82
C ASP A 570 1.39 0.41 -12.30
N GLY A 571 2.32 0.99 -11.55
CA GLY A 571 2.29 1.13 -10.10
C GLY A 571 2.45 2.57 -9.65
N ARG A 572 2.42 3.51 -10.58
CA ARG A 572 2.55 4.94 -10.33
C ARG A 572 1.92 5.68 -11.50
N PRO A 573 1.33 6.86 -11.27
CA PRO A 573 0.61 7.57 -12.30
C PRO A 573 1.56 7.90 -13.43
N ILE A 574 1.24 7.39 -14.61
CA ILE A 574 1.99 7.69 -15.82
C ILE A 574 1.39 8.94 -16.47
N THR A 575 2.27 9.85 -16.91
CA THR A 575 1.88 11.06 -17.65
C THR A 575 2.27 10.95 -19.12
N SER A 576 1.45 11.49 -20.01
CA SER A 576 1.78 11.67 -21.41
C SER A 576 0.84 12.70 -22.03
N ASP A 577 1.39 13.79 -22.56
CA ASP A 577 0.62 14.73 -23.36
C ASP A 577 0.09 14.07 -24.64
N VAL A 578 0.87 13.17 -25.25
CA VAL A 578 0.48 12.45 -26.44
C VAL A 578 -0.75 11.58 -26.19
N ALA A 579 -0.75 10.82 -25.09
CA ALA A 579 -1.89 9.99 -24.72
C ALA A 579 -3.13 10.85 -24.44
N ASP A 580 -2.98 11.90 -23.64
CA ASP A 580 -4.09 12.77 -23.22
C ASP A 580 -4.66 13.60 -24.39
N GLU A 581 -3.86 13.97 -25.40
CA GLU A 581 -4.34 14.68 -26.58
C GLU A 581 -4.95 13.75 -27.62
N LEU A 582 -4.31 12.60 -27.90
CA LEU A 582 -4.61 11.80 -29.09
C LEU A 582 -5.52 10.60 -28.83
N LEU A 583 -5.58 10.06 -27.61
CA LEU A 583 -6.46 8.94 -27.28
C LEU A 583 -7.90 9.39 -27.05
N ASP A 584 -8.85 8.58 -27.49
CA ASP A 584 -10.28 8.85 -27.40
C ASP A 584 -10.85 8.44 -26.03
N ALA A 585 -10.25 7.41 -25.40
CA ALA A 585 -10.48 7.06 -24.01
C ALA A 585 -9.20 6.55 -23.32
N ILE A 586 -9.13 6.71 -22.00
CA ILE A 586 -8.03 6.23 -21.16
C ILE A 586 -8.62 5.58 -19.90
N ILE A 587 -8.24 4.33 -19.66
CA ILE A 587 -8.54 3.58 -18.44
C ILE A 587 -7.23 3.38 -17.67
N GLU A 588 -7.23 3.75 -16.39
CA GLU A 588 -6.15 3.41 -15.46
C GLU A 588 -6.49 2.09 -14.75
N ALA A 589 -5.66 1.07 -14.97
CA ALA A 589 -5.83 -0.26 -14.38
C ALA A 589 -4.80 -0.58 -13.31
N TRP A 590 -3.70 0.19 -13.22
CA TRP A 590 -2.60 -0.07 -12.30
C TRP A 590 -2.11 -1.54 -12.39
N THR A 591 -2.11 -2.29 -11.27
CA THR A 591 -1.88 -3.74 -11.20
C THR A 591 -3.08 -4.49 -10.61
N PRO A 592 -4.02 -4.93 -11.46
CA PRO A 592 -5.33 -5.43 -11.03
C PRO A 592 -5.36 -6.93 -10.65
N ALA A 593 -4.21 -7.60 -10.55
CA ALA A 593 -4.05 -9.00 -10.18
C ALA A 593 -4.81 -9.99 -11.09
N VAL A 594 -5.24 -11.13 -10.53
CA VAL A 594 -5.70 -12.33 -11.28
C VAL A 594 -6.92 -12.06 -12.18
N PHE A 595 -7.81 -11.15 -11.76
CA PHE A 595 -9.03 -10.81 -12.49
C PHE A 595 -8.88 -9.57 -13.38
N GLY A 596 -7.65 -9.09 -13.56
CA GLY A 596 -7.36 -7.85 -14.28
C GLY A 596 -7.92 -7.78 -15.69
N ALA A 597 -7.65 -8.81 -16.50
CA ALA A 597 -8.14 -8.87 -17.86
C ALA A 597 -9.67 -8.86 -17.94
N GLU A 598 -10.34 -9.62 -17.06
CA GLU A 598 -11.80 -9.65 -16.97
C GLU A 598 -12.37 -8.30 -16.53
N ALA A 599 -11.75 -7.66 -15.54
CA ALA A 599 -12.18 -6.34 -15.06
C ALA A 599 -12.06 -5.28 -16.17
N VAL A 600 -10.93 -5.26 -16.90
CA VAL A 600 -10.71 -4.35 -18.04
C VAL A 600 -11.71 -4.63 -19.17
N THR A 601 -11.91 -5.90 -19.55
CA THR A 601 -12.89 -6.25 -20.59
C THR A 601 -14.32 -5.86 -20.19
N ASN A 602 -14.68 -6.04 -18.93
CA ASN A 602 -16.00 -5.63 -18.43
C ASN A 602 -16.21 -4.12 -18.50
N VAL A 603 -15.19 -3.31 -18.20
CA VAL A 603 -15.26 -1.86 -18.41
C VAL A 603 -15.37 -1.54 -19.89
N LEU A 604 -14.46 -2.06 -20.73
CA LEU A 604 -14.46 -1.81 -22.17
C LEU A 604 -15.81 -2.09 -22.83
N THR A 605 -16.51 -3.14 -22.40
CA THR A 605 -17.80 -3.57 -22.96
C THR A 605 -19.03 -2.97 -22.26
N GLY A 606 -18.84 -2.25 -21.15
CA GLY A 606 -19.92 -1.73 -20.33
C GLY A 606 -20.64 -2.78 -19.47
N ALA A 607 -20.14 -4.03 -19.42
CA ALA A 607 -20.60 -5.04 -18.47
C ALA A 607 -20.33 -4.62 -17.01
N TYR A 608 -19.33 -3.75 -16.80
CA TYR A 608 -19.12 -3.02 -15.57
C TYR A 608 -19.02 -1.52 -15.86
N ASN A 609 -19.74 -0.70 -15.08
CA ASN A 609 -19.62 0.76 -15.14
C ASN A 609 -18.48 1.21 -14.22
N PRO A 610 -17.38 1.80 -14.74
CA PRO A 610 -16.21 2.15 -13.95
C PRO A 610 -16.57 3.14 -12.83
N SER A 611 -15.95 2.92 -11.67
CA SER A 611 -16.27 3.62 -10.42
C SER A 611 -15.04 4.04 -9.61
N GLY A 612 -13.83 3.66 -10.06
CA GLY A 612 -12.61 4.03 -9.38
C GLY A 612 -12.38 5.54 -9.46
N LYS A 613 -11.75 6.11 -8.44
CA LYS A 613 -11.32 7.51 -8.40
C LYS A 613 -9.82 7.56 -8.15
N LEU A 614 -9.12 8.53 -8.73
CA LEU A 614 -7.69 8.71 -8.50
C LEU A 614 -7.40 8.97 -7.01
N PRO A 615 -6.54 8.19 -6.34
CA PRO A 615 -6.19 8.41 -4.94
C PRO A 615 -5.05 9.43 -4.79
N LEU A 616 -4.68 10.11 -5.88
CA LEU A 616 -3.58 11.07 -5.97
C LEU A 616 -3.82 12.06 -7.11
N SER A 617 -2.99 13.10 -7.18
CA SER A 617 -2.93 14.03 -8.30
C SER A 617 -1.85 13.58 -9.30
N VAL A 618 -2.13 13.72 -10.60
CA VAL A 618 -1.23 13.27 -11.67
C VAL A 618 -0.43 14.46 -12.19
N ALA A 619 0.88 14.44 -11.98
CA ALA A 619 1.79 15.46 -12.51
C ALA A 619 1.86 15.41 -14.04
N ARG A 620 2.08 16.57 -14.67
CA ARG A 620 2.36 16.69 -16.12
C ARG A 620 3.79 16.27 -16.46
N SER A 621 4.74 16.54 -15.57
CA SER A 621 6.15 16.16 -15.70
C SER A 621 6.80 15.97 -14.32
N ALA A 622 7.94 15.29 -14.28
CA ALA A 622 8.72 15.14 -13.04
C ALA A 622 9.16 16.49 -12.43
N GLY A 623 9.28 17.54 -13.26
CA GLY A 623 9.64 18.89 -12.81
C GLY A 623 8.54 19.62 -12.06
N GLN A 624 7.28 19.17 -12.16
CA GLN A 624 6.14 19.71 -11.41
C GLN A 624 6.06 19.16 -9.98
N ILE A 625 6.79 18.08 -9.67
CA ILE A 625 6.71 17.40 -8.38
C ILE A 625 7.38 18.26 -7.29
N PRO A 626 6.73 18.43 -6.11
CA PRO A 626 5.48 17.80 -5.71
C PRO A 626 4.22 18.54 -6.21
N VAL A 627 3.20 17.76 -6.59
CA VAL A 627 1.86 18.26 -6.96
C VAL A 627 0.82 17.38 -6.26
N TYR A 628 -0.04 17.99 -5.45
CA TYR A 628 -1.03 17.28 -4.64
C TYR A 628 -2.15 18.24 -4.22
N TYR A 629 -3.37 17.73 -4.07
CA TYR A 629 -4.57 18.58 -3.99
C TYR A 629 -4.65 19.41 -2.69
N ASN A 630 -4.21 18.86 -1.56
CA ASN A 630 -4.23 19.51 -0.25
C ASN A 630 -2.94 20.26 0.07
N HIS A 631 -2.39 20.98 -0.92
CA HIS A 631 -1.26 21.87 -0.72
C HIS A 631 -1.63 23.10 0.13
N PRO A 632 -0.63 23.77 0.75
CA PRO A 632 -0.89 24.96 1.57
C PRO A 632 -1.58 26.08 0.77
N ASN A 633 -2.48 26.82 1.42
CA ASN A 633 -3.11 28.00 0.81
C ASN A 633 -2.05 29.01 0.29
N GLY A 634 -2.27 29.53 -0.91
CA GLY A 634 -1.33 30.45 -1.57
C GLY A 634 -0.13 29.77 -2.23
N SER A 635 -0.15 28.43 -2.39
CA SER A 635 0.90 27.65 -3.04
C SER A 635 0.37 26.93 -4.31
N ALA A 636 1.28 26.28 -5.04
CA ALA A 636 1.00 25.53 -6.27
C ALA A 636 0.08 26.28 -7.26
N TRP A 637 -1.01 25.67 -7.73
CA TRP A 637 -1.96 26.32 -8.65
C TRP A 637 -2.99 27.22 -7.95
N HIS A 638 -2.98 27.30 -6.62
CA HIS A 638 -3.75 28.28 -5.84
C HIS A 638 -2.90 29.47 -5.38
N GLN A 639 -1.81 29.76 -6.08
CA GLN A 639 -1.07 31.01 -5.89
C GLN A 639 -1.97 32.21 -6.24
N GLY A 640 -2.27 33.04 -5.25
CA GLY A 640 -3.17 34.18 -5.40
C GLY A 640 -2.60 35.32 -6.26
N ALA A 641 -3.37 36.40 -6.39
CA ALA A 641 -3.09 37.53 -7.29
C ALA A 641 -1.80 38.36 -7.00
N SER A 642 -0.94 37.93 -6.07
CA SER A 642 0.32 38.62 -5.74
C SER A 642 1.50 38.21 -6.64
N ILE A 643 1.28 37.31 -7.59
CA ILE A 643 2.28 36.83 -8.56
C ILE A 643 1.94 37.29 -9.98
N GLY A 644 2.95 37.72 -10.75
CA GLY A 644 2.77 38.21 -12.12
C GLY A 644 2.79 37.13 -13.20
N PHE A 645 3.18 35.90 -12.87
CA PHE A 645 3.32 34.77 -13.79
C PHE A 645 2.65 33.54 -13.15
N GLN A 646 1.48 33.16 -13.66
CA GLN A 646 0.57 32.20 -13.00
C GLN A 646 0.90 30.73 -13.25
N ASP A 647 1.74 30.45 -14.24
CA ASP A 647 2.12 29.10 -14.70
C ASP A 647 3.65 28.96 -14.76
N TYR A 648 4.16 27.75 -15.04
CA TYR A 648 5.56 27.61 -15.44
C TYR A 648 5.78 28.26 -16.82
N VAL A 649 7.05 28.44 -17.22
CA VAL A 649 7.40 29.03 -18.53
C VAL A 649 6.82 28.24 -19.71
N ASP A 650 6.58 26.95 -19.51
CA ASP A 650 6.28 25.96 -20.53
C ASP A 650 5.06 25.06 -20.24
N MET A 651 4.45 25.12 -19.05
CA MET A 651 3.28 24.32 -18.69
C MET A 651 2.49 24.95 -17.51
N PRO A 652 1.20 24.61 -17.33
CA PRO A 652 0.43 25.16 -16.21
C PRO A 652 0.90 24.62 -14.85
N HIS A 653 0.62 25.35 -13.78
CA HIS A 653 0.82 24.85 -12.41
C HIS A 653 -0.15 23.70 -12.05
N GLU A 654 -1.28 23.60 -12.73
CA GLU A 654 -2.30 22.59 -12.51
C GLU A 654 -1.82 21.16 -12.88
N PRO A 655 -2.19 20.12 -12.10
CA PRO A 655 -1.95 18.74 -12.47
C PRO A 655 -2.70 18.37 -13.75
N ARG A 656 -2.35 17.22 -14.36
CA ARG A 656 -3.10 16.65 -15.48
C ARG A 656 -4.46 16.15 -15.03
N TYR A 657 -4.48 15.40 -13.94
CA TYR A 657 -5.70 14.91 -13.29
C TYR A 657 -5.62 15.16 -11.79
N TYR A 658 -6.76 15.51 -11.20
CA TYR A 658 -6.86 15.86 -9.80
C TYR A 658 -7.16 14.65 -8.93
N PHE A 659 -6.77 14.71 -7.65
CA PHE A 659 -7.23 13.76 -6.64
C PHE A 659 -8.76 13.60 -6.69
N GLY A 660 -9.21 12.36 -6.61
CA GLY A 660 -10.62 11.99 -6.66
C GLY A 660 -11.23 11.97 -8.06
N HIS A 661 -10.47 12.25 -9.13
CA HIS A 661 -11.00 12.23 -10.51
C HIS A 661 -11.27 10.80 -10.99
N GLY A 662 -12.40 10.61 -11.68
CA GLY A 662 -12.79 9.34 -12.27
C GLY A 662 -14.19 9.41 -12.85
N LEU A 663 -14.32 9.11 -14.14
CA LEU A 663 -15.56 9.19 -14.90
C LEU A 663 -16.40 7.90 -14.76
N SER A 664 -17.66 7.99 -15.15
CA SER A 664 -18.61 6.88 -15.20
C SER A 664 -19.34 6.89 -16.55
N TYR A 665 -19.95 5.76 -16.94
CA TYR A 665 -20.89 5.68 -18.05
C TYR A 665 -22.26 6.30 -17.73
N THR A 666 -22.48 6.72 -16.50
CA THR A 666 -23.65 7.50 -16.09
C THR A 666 -23.24 8.86 -15.50
N THR A 667 -24.23 9.67 -15.16
CA THR A 667 -24.05 10.97 -14.52
C THR A 667 -24.77 11.03 -13.19
N PHE A 668 -24.24 11.80 -12.25
CA PHE A 668 -24.80 11.95 -10.91
C PHE A 668 -25.10 13.42 -10.60
N LEU A 669 -26.33 13.67 -10.13
CA LEU A 669 -26.78 14.96 -9.62
C LEU A 669 -26.65 14.97 -8.10
N TYR A 670 -26.06 16.04 -7.57
CA TYR A 670 -25.90 16.31 -6.15
C TYR A 670 -26.83 17.47 -5.78
N GLN A 671 -27.65 17.33 -4.75
CA GLN A 671 -28.58 18.37 -4.33
C GLN A 671 -28.90 18.32 -2.83
N ASP A 672 -29.61 19.34 -2.35
CA ASP A 672 -30.15 19.42 -0.98
C ASP A 672 -29.11 19.33 0.15
N LEU A 673 -27.93 19.93 -0.03
CA LEU A 673 -26.92 20.01 1.04
C LEU A 673 -27.51 20.70 2.28
N THR A 674 -27.50 19.99 3.40
CA THR A 674 -28.06 20.42 4.67
C THR A 674 -27.08 20.14 5.80
N LEU A 675 -26.84 21.14 6.64
CA LEU A 675 -26.08 21.02 7.87
C LEU A 675 -27.05 21.05 9.05
N GLU A 676 -26.92 20.09 9.98
CA GLU A 676 -27.75 20.05 11.20
C GLU A 676 -27.63 21.33 12.03
N LYS A 677 -26.44 21.93 12.06
CA LYS A 677 -26.14 23.18 12.77
C LYS A 677 -25.21 24.05 11.94
N LYS A 678 -25.39 25.37 12.03
CA LYS A 678 -24.45 26.37 11.48
C LYS A 678 -23.35 26.78 12.44
N LYS A 679 -23.49 26.41 13.71
CA LYS A 679 -22.54 26.69 14.78
C LYS A 679 -22.34 25.44 15.61
N VAL A 680 -21.10 25.06 15.86
CA VAL A 680 -20.74 23.83 16.58
C VAL A 680 -19.67 24.15 17.62
N ASN A 681 -19.76 23.53 18.79
CA ASN A 681 -18.69 23.59 19.78
C ASN A 681 -17.61 22.55 19.44
N PRO A 682 -16.34 22.78 19.78
CA PRO A 682 -15.23 21.92 19.34
C PRO A 682 -15.34 20.45 19.78
N ALA A 683 -16.06 20.16 20.88
CA ALA A 683 -16.28 18.79 21.37
C ALA A 683 -17.56 18.11 20.83
N GLU A 684 -18.39 18.81 20.06
CA GLU A 684 -19.62 18.25 19.47
C GLU A 684 -19.34 17.55 18.14
N THR A 685 -20.37 16.91 17.58
CA THR A 685 -20.39 16.44 16.20
C THR A 685 -21.41 17.24 15.38
N LEU A 686 -21.22 17.24 14.06
CA LEU A 686 -22.08 17.88 13.08
C LEU A 686 -22.49 16.86 12.01
N LYS A 687 -23.79 16.73 11.76
CA LYS A 687 -24.27 15.99 10.59
C LYS A 687 -24.36 16.88 9.36
N ILE A 688 -23.77 16.41 8.26
CA ILE A 688 -23.82 17.02 6.93
C ILE A 688 -24.48 16.02 5.99
N SER A 689 -25.61 16.38 5.39
CA SER A 689 -26.37 15.48 4.53
C SER A 689 -26.63 16.07 3.15
N LEU A 690 -26.67 15.25 2.12
CA LEU A 690 -27.06 15.61 0.76
C LEU A 690 -27.79 14.45 0.07
N ASN A 691 -28.43 14.74 -1.05
CA ASN A 691 -29.02 13.72 -1.93
C ASN A 691 -28.16 13.54 -3.18
N VAL A 692 -27.98 12.28 -3.59
CA VAL A 692 -27.28 11.91 -4.82
C VAL A 692 -28.20 11.07 -5.67
N LYS A 693 -28.38 11.49 -6.93
CA LYS A 693 -29.26 10.84 -7.90
C LYS A 693 -28.49 10.44 -9.14
N ASN A 694 -28.70 9.21 -9.61
CA ASN A 694 -28.24 8.79 -10.93
C ASN A 694 -29.18 9.36 -12.01
N THR A 695 -28.65 10.21 -12.89
CA THR A 695 -29.41 10.91 -13.93
C THR A 695 -29.25 10.31 -15.33
N GLY A 696 -28.42 9.27 -15.49
CA GLY A 696 -28.26 8.59 -16.77
C GLY A 696 -29.14 7.35 -16.91
N GLU A 697 -28.81 6.53 -17.91
CA GLU A 697 -29.63 5.39 -18.36
C GLU A 697 -29.12 4.03 -17.84
N VAL A 698 -27.93 3.99 -17.25
CA VAL A 698 -27.30 2.78 -16.72
C VAL A 698 -27.03 2.91 -15.22
N SER A 699 -27.06 1.77 -14.51
CA SER A 699 -26.65 1.74 -13.10
C SER A 699 -25.19 2.19 -12.98
N GLY A 700 -24.85 2.83 -11.86
CA GLY A 700 -23.48 3.26 -11.60
C GLY A 700 -23.23 3.48 -10.12
N THR A 701 -21.96 3.54 -9.78
CA THR A 701 -21.47 3.78 -8.42
C THR A 701 -20.72 5.10 -8.39
N GLU A 702 -21.09 5.97 -7.45
CA GLU A 702 -20.44 7.25 -7.20
C GLU A 702 -19.65 7.20 -5.88
N VAL A 703 -18.52 7.89 -5.83
CA VAL A 703 -17.77 8.15 -4.60
C VAL A 703 -18.00 9.61 -4.21
N VAL A 704 -18.88 9.82 -3.23
CA VAL A 704 -19.20 11.15 -2.70
C VAL A 704 -18.06 11.57 -1.78
N GLN A 705 -17.40 12.68 -2.08
CA GLN A 705 -16.23 13.17 -1.32
C GLN A 705 -16.59 14.46 -0.57
N LEU A 706 -16.37 14.46 0.75
CA LEU A 706 -16.56 15.62 1.62
C LEU A 706 -15.19 16.23 1.95
N TYR A 707 -15.01 17.49 1.55
CA TYR A 707 -13.86 18.31 1.91
C TYR A 707 -14.27 19.43 2.86
N LEU A 708 -13.38 19.73 3.81
CA LEU A 708 -13.47 20.95 4.60
C LEU A 708 -12.27 21.85 4.32
N ARG A 709 -12.51 23.15 4.38
CA ARG A 709 -11.48 24.18 4.33
C ARG A 709 -11.65 25.10 5.53
N ASP A 710 -10.55 25.34 6.22
CA ASP A 710 -10.47 26.42 7.21
C ASP A 710 -10.26 27.74 6.46
N GLU A 711 -11.24 28.66 6.52
CA GLU A 711 -11.21 29.89 5.73
C GLU A 711 -10.15 30.87 6.24
N GLN A 712 -9.94 30.93 7.55
CA GLN A 712 -9.00 31.86 8.20
C GLN A 712 -8.46 31.22 9.49
N ALA A 713 -7.17 30.88 9.47
CA ALA A 713 -6.52 30.18 10.57
C ALA A 713 -5.29 30.95 11.10
N SER A 714 -4.85 30.62 12.31
CA SER A 714 -3.62 31.17 12.91
C SER A 714 -2.33 30.66 12.24
N MET A 715 -2.42 29.59 11.46
CA MET A 715 -1.31 28.99 10.70
C MET A 715 -1.73 28.78 9.24
N THR A 716 -0.78 28.64 8.32
CA THR A 716 -1.11 28.25 6.95
C THR A 716 -1.72 26.84 6.92
N ARG A 717 -2.98 26.73 6.48
CA ARG A 717 -3.71 25.46 6.33
C ARG A 717 -3.80 25.04 4.86
N PRO A 718 -4.08 23.76 4.56
CA PRO A 718 -4.36 23.30 3.20
C PRO A 718 -5.51 24.05 2.51
N VAL A 719 -5.48 24.14 1.18
CA VAL A 719 -6.58 24.76 0.38
C VAL A 719 -7.92 24.06 0.57
N LYS A 720 -7.90 22.76 0.85
CA LYS A 720 -9.01 21.90 1.28
C LYS A 720 -8.44 20.59 1.81
N GLU A 721 -9.19 19.88 2.64
CA GLU A 721 -8.81 18.57 3.18
C GLU A 721 -9.98 17.61 3.06
N LEU A 722 -9.75 16.40 2.56
CA LEU A 722 -10.73 15.32 2.60
C LEU A 722 -11.04 15.00 4.07
N GLN A 723 -12.32 15.00 4.43
CA GLN A 723 -12.78 14.71 5.78
C GLN A 723 -13.66 13.48 5.85
N GLY A 724 -14.26 13.05 4.74
CA GLY A 724 -15.05 11.84 4.66
C GLY A 724 -15.38 11.49 3.21
N PHE A 725 -15.71 10.24 2.97
CA PHE A 725 -16.14 9.76 1.66
C PHE A 725 -17.06 8.55 1.82
N VAL A 726 -17.88 8.28 0.80
CA VAL A 726 -18.72 7.08 0.76
C VAL A 726 -19.04 6.66 -0.67
N ARG A 727 -19.02 5.34 -0.91
CA ARG A 727 -19.48 4.72 -2.15
C ARG A 727 -20.99 4.57 -2.14
N VAL A 728 -21.65 4.98 -3.23
CA VAL A 728 -23.10 4.95 -3.38
C VAL A 728 -23.46 4.31 -4.71
N GLU A 729 -23.99 3.09 -4.66
CA GLU A 729 -24.58 2.42 -5.83
C GLU A 729 -25.98 2.96 -6.10
N LEU A 730 -26.28 3.30 -7.36
CA LEU A 730 -27.56 3.87 -7.78
C LEU A 730 -28.02 3.27 -9.12
N ALA A 731 -29.23 2.72 -9.14
CA ALA A 731 -29.94 2.38 -10.37
C ALA A 731 -30.32 3.64 -11.17
N PRO A 732 -30.64 3.55 -12.48
CA PRO A 732 -31.07 4.70 -13.28
C PRO A 732 -32.26 5.43 -12.64
N GLY A 733 -32.12 6.73 -12.41
CA GLY A 733 -33.15 7.56 -11.78
C GLY A 733 -33.29 7.40 -10.26
N GLU A 734 -32.58 6.45 -9.64
CA GLU A 734 -32.57 6.27 -8.18
C GLU A 734 -31.87 7.44 -7.49
N GLU A 735 -32.38 7.81 -6.32
CA GLU A 735 -31.81 8.81 -5.43
C GLU A 735 -31.63 8.24 -4.03
N LYS A 736 -30.46 8.46 -3.43
CA LYS A 736 -30.16 8.10 -2.03
C LYS A 736 -29.67 9.32 -1.28
N GLN A 737 -29.94 9.34 0.03
CA GLN A 737 -29.40 10.36 0.93
C GLN A 737 -28.06 9.88 1.51
N VAL A 738 -27.06 10.74 1.48
CA VAL A 738 -25.77 10.54 2.13
C VAL A 738 -25.72 11.42 3.38
N VAL A 739 -25.23 10.87 4.49
CA VAL A 739 -25.04 11.60 5.75
C VAL A 739 -23.64 11.36 6.29
N PHE A 740 -22.85 12.43 6.41
CA PHE A 740 -21.56 12.44 7.10
C PHE A 740 -21.73 12.92 8.54
N THR A 741 -21.09 12.26 9.49
CA THR A 741 -20.97 12.71 10.88
C THR A 741 -19.54 13.17 11.13
N VAL A 742 -19.37 14.49 11.23
CA VAL A 742 -18.06 15.16 11.33
C VAL A 742 -17.81 15.60 12.76
N SER A 743 -16.57 15.47 13.23
CA SER A 743 -16.08 16.12 14.46
C SER A 743 -15.13 17.27 14.11
N PRO A 744 -15.26 18.46 14.75
CA PRO A 744 -14.28 19.53 14.60
C PRO A 744 -12.83 19.11 14.90
N SER A 745 -12.63 18.08 15.74
CA SER A 745 -11.30 17.52 16.02
C SER A 745 -10.57 16.97 14.81
N GLN A 746 -11.28 16.64 13.72
CA GLN A 746 -10.66 16.23 12.45
C GLN A 746 -9.85 17.36 11.80
N MET A 747 -10.30 18.59 11.98
CA MET A 747 -9.65 19.81 11.50
C MET A 747 -8.58 20.33 12.47
N ALA A 748 -8.36 19.65 13.60
CA ALA A 748 -7.34 20.10 14.54
C ALA A 748 -5.95 20.06 13.90
N PHE A 749 -5.16 21.08 14.16
CA PHE A 749 -3.82 21.27 13.63
C PHE A 749 -2.89 21.74 14.73
N LEU A 750 -1.58 21.67 14.54
CA LEU A 750 -0.63 22.14 15.54
C LEU A 750 -0.63 23.69 15.53
N ASP A 751 -0.61 24.36 16.67
CA ASP A 751 -0.44 25.82 16.70
C ASP A 751 1.05 26.22 16.61
N GLU A 752 1.37 27.50 16.81
CA GLU A 752 2.76 28.00 16.83
C GLU A 752 3.63 27.37 17.93
N ASP A 753 3.00 26.91 19.02
CA ASP A 753 3.63 26.24 20.16
C ASP A 753 3.65 24.70 20.02
N MET A 754 3.31 24.18 18.84
CA MET A 754 3.23 22.74 18.55
C MET A 754 2.20 21.99 19.43
N ARG A 755 1.07 22.63 19.75
CA ARG A 755 -0.05 22.00 20.46
C ARG A 755 -1.23 21.79 19.53
N TRP A 756 -1.91 20.64 19.62
CA TRP A 756 -3.09 20.37 18.80
C TRP A 756 -4.26 21.28 19.19
N LYS A 757 -4.66 22.13 18.26
CA LYS A 757 -5.71 23.13 18.40
C LYS A 757 -6.85 22.83 17.44
N ILE A 758 -8.07 22.78 17.97
CA ILE A 758 -9.30 23.01 17.21
C ILE A 758 -9.53 24.51 17.28
N GLU A 759 -9.38 25.22 16.15
CA GLU A 759 -9.51 26.66 16.13
C GLU A 759 -10.96 27.10 15.85
N LYS A 760 -11.39 28.16 16.55
CA LYS A 760 -12.63 28.85 16.25
C LYS A 760 -12.51 29.52 14.88
N GLY A 761 -13.55 29.39 14.08
CA GLY A 761 -13.47 29.91 12.71
C GLY A 761 -14.57 29.37 11.84
N GLU A 762 -14.65 29.94 10.65
CA GLU A 762 -15.54 29.47 9.61
C GLU A 762 -14.88 28.31 8.86
N MET A 763 -15.58 27.19 8.79
CA MET A 763 -15.20 26.00 8.07
C MET A 763 -16.10 25.90 6.84
N LYS A 764 -15.51 26.07 5.65
CA LYS A 764 -16.22 25.86 4.40
C LYS A 764 -16.39 24.36 4.16
N VAL A 765 -17.62 23.97 3.85
CA VAL A 765 -18.02 22.62 3.48
C VAL A 765 -18.07 22.54 1.96
N GLN A 766 -17.38 21.56 1.37
CA GLN A 766 -17.40 21.31 -0.07
C GLN A 766 -17.68 19.83 -0.30
N VAL A 767 -18.70 19.52 -1.10
CA VAL A 767 -19.03 18.14 -1.49
C VAL A 767 -18.92 18.01 -3.00
N GLY A 768 -18.15 17.03 -3.46
CA GLY A 768 -17.82 16.86 -4.87
C GLY A 768 -17.67 15.40 -5.31
N SER A 769 -17.54 15.22 -6.63
CA SER A 769 -17.20 13.94 -7.27
C SER A 769 -15.68 13.76 -7.44
N SER A 770 -14.92 14.84 -7.23
CA SER A 770 -13.45 14.89 -7.11
C SER A 770 -13.03 16.13 -6.30
N SER A 771 -11.74 16.32 -6.07
CA SER A 771 -11.24 17.50 -5.34
C SER A 771 -11.49 18.82 -6.05
N GLU A 772 -11.58 18.84 -7.38
CA GLU A 772 -11.89 20.05 -8.17
C GLU A 772 -13.28 20.04 -8.79
N ASP A 773 -13.98 18.91 -8.77
CA ASP A 773 -15.37 18.80 -9.22
C ASP A 773 -16.35 18.94 -8.04
N ILE A 774 -16.32 20.12 -7.41
CA ILE A 774 -17.16 20.48 -6.26
C ILE A 774 -18.56 20.85 -6.76
N ARG A 775 -19.58 20.16 -6.24
CA ARG A 775 -20.97 20.28 -6.68
C ARG A 775 -21.84 21.06 -5.71
N LEU A 776 -21.58 20.95 -4.42
CA LEU A 776 -22.32 21.64 -3.36
C LEU A 776 -21.35 22.27 -2.38
N GLU A 777 -21.69 23.48 -1.91
CA GLU A 777 -20.92 24.19 -0.90
C GLU A 777 -21.84 24.76 0.18
N ASP A 778 -21.32 24.82 1.40
CA ASP A 778 -21.95 25.51 2.53
C ASP A 778 -20.85 25.90 3.54
N ALA A 779 -21.19 26.39 4.72
CA ALA A 779 -20.26 26.65 5.79
C ALA A 779 -20.91 26.48 7.18
N PHE A 780 -20.06 26.18 8.17
CA PHE A 780 -20.40 26.26 9.58
C PHE A 780 -19.29 26.98 10.36
N TYR A 781 -19.59 27.38 11.58
CA TYR A 781 -18.65 28.08 12.45
C TYR A 781 -18.33 27.25 13.71
N ILE A 782 -17.05 27.09 14.04
CA ILE A 782 -16.59 26.54 15.32
C ILE A 782 -16.57 27.68 16.34
N ASN A 783 -17.30 27.54 17.45
CA ASN A 783 -17.59 28.66 18.35
C ASN A 783 -16.40 29.14 19.18
N GLU A 784 -15.46 28.27 19.52
CA GLU A 784 -14.35 28.55 20.44
C GLU A 784 -13.14 27.64 20.16
N ASP A 785 -11.96 28.11 20.59
CA ASP A 785 -10.72 27.34 20.50
C ASP A 785 -10.72 26.22 21.56
N LEU A 786 -10.18 25.06 21.22
CA LEU A 786 -9.93 23.98 22.16
C LEU A 786 -8.58 23.31 21.87
N TRP A 787 -7.76 23.15 22.90
CA TRP A 787 -6.53 22.35 22.82
C TRP A 787 -6.82 20.93 23.30
N ILE A 788 -6.30 19.97 22.55
CA ILE A 788 -6.53 18.54 22.78
C ILE A 788 -5.23 17.76 22.70
N GLU A 789 -5.25 16.53 23.19
CA GLU A 789 -4.19 15.56 22.91
C GLU A 789 -4.34 15.04 21.47
N GLY A 790 -3.24 14.96 20.72
CA GLY A 790 -3.27 14.56 19.31
C GLY A 790 -3.89 13.18 19.07
N ARG A 791 -3.65 12.24 20.00
CA ARG A 791 -4.23 10.89 20.00
C ARG A 791 -5.74 10.85 20.21
N GLU A 792 -6.35 11.95 20.64
CA GLU A 792 -7.81 12.05 20.84
C GLU A 792 -8.55 12.63 19.62
N ARG A 793 -7.83 12.99 18.55
CA ARG A 793 -8.40 13.51 17.30
C ARG A 793 -9.13 12.45 16.49
N ARG A 794 -10.28 12.81 15.92
CA ARG A 794 -10.88 12.00 14.85
C ARG A 794 -10.08 12.21 13.56
N TYR A 795 -10.00 11.20 12.70
CA TYR A 795 -9.13 11.22 11.52
C TYR A 795 -9.90 11.30 10.19
N TYR A 796 -11.13 10.81 10.19
CA TYR A 796 -12.08 10.80 9.08
C TYR A 796 -13.51 10.70 9.66
N ALA A 797 -14.50 11.13 8.89
CA ALA A 797 -15.91 11.15 9.28
C ALA A 797 -16.58 9.79 9.05
N ASP A 798 -17.53 9.46 9.91
CA ASP A 798 -18.45 8.34 9.64
C ASP A 798 -19.44 8.75 8.55
N ALA A 799 -19.76 7.83 7.64
CA ALA A 799 -20.69 8.08 6.54
C ALA A 799 -21.76 6.99 6.47
N ALA A 800 -23.00 7.40 6.17
CA ALA A 800 -24.13 6.50 5.99
C ALA A 800 -24.89 6.83 4.70
N VAL A 801 -25.38 5.78 4.04
CA VAL A 801 -26.26 5.88 2.86
C VAL A 801 -27.66 5.41 3.27
N CYS A 802 -28.66 6.26 3.12
CA CYS A 802 -30.04 5.97 3.46
C CYS A 802 -30.90 5.93 2.20
N SER A 803 -31.71 4.86 2.05
CA SER A 803 -32.76 4.81 1.05
C SER A 803 -33.85 5.83 1.39
N ARG A 804 -34.34 6.58 0.40
CA ARG A 804 -35.60 7.32 0.55
C ARG A 804 -36.75 6.31 0.47
N ASN A 805 -37.49 6.17 1.56
CA ASN A 805 -38.79 5.48 1.55
C ASN A 805 -39.83 6.28 0.75
#